data_AF-A0A9X6NC08-F1
#
_entry.id   AF-A0A9X6NC08-F1
#
_cell.length_a   1.000
_cell.length_b   1.000
_cell.length_c   1.000
_cell.angle_alpha   90.00
_cell.angle_beta   90.00
_cell.angle_gamma   90.00
#
_symmetry.space_group_name_H-M   'P 1'
#
loop_
_entity.id
_entity.type
_entity.pdbx_description
1 polymer ?
#
loop_
_entity_poly.entity_id
_entity_poly.type
_entity_poly.pdbx_seq_one_letter_code
_entity_poly.pdbx_strand_id
1 'polypeptide(L)'
;MGRGCTSRKYIVFTVLTLSVIVCSAPDLIFYLLVGFVPKFWNQKFYKAAGLMYSCETVVDPVMLVLVLEFEREKRGILKLAKKLCPQCLPSKRTEDLIKKVDAATDVDNPPTLDQMAERYDVSEMTIRRILSKNLKSDLLKKTKTHALSNKQAQQRLDRGPLFLKLLGGDRWKNVVPFDEFWLSMNDCGGIRDCYYRKKGKPVPESRTKNLKQTFPKKVMCAAGVSYSGATGIYFVPPTNKINSAFFLNNIVKPMVEKDVPRFFPGEEHKVILHFDSASSHTTPARGQWYNVEHHRRILVTERHIHKPDWIISLPVRDSTRLGFPHIRHSHHHHTAVQPHHLRPVAQQRALCPAAYMPNRSLLHGRVTIVLIGPLGHLPYTPVNTFINIFIGISVLTWINSAVIFANFAISVDRWLSVEFVVKYRASITHRKALVAGILTTFGATLILNVPGSIVFRNNQHFEPCAGLRTNALPGDVVFLIWLTVKGPVLFPLLFLSQLRIMIVAVRLKLQAYRRRHRLEVLPAGQAPPCEILVIYWGSFMCSMTIVFSTLISNIPNYIMIIVKGAPPSARLAGVYMTLVQHCISPVIYLLFWPLYRQAVIRLFRRVRAVVRAVIKPNTRVDPHSRKRRQPQIPQIPG
;
A
#
# COMPACT_ATOMS: atom_id res chain seq x y z
N MET A 1 1.86 -6.30 16.46
CA MET A 1 1.43 -6.14 15.05
C MET A 1 -0.08 -5.90 14.99
N GLY A 2 -0.53 -4.69 14.68
CA GLY A 2 -1.94 -4.38 14.45
C GLY A 2 -2.38 -4.79 13.04
N ARG A 3 -3.03 -5.95 12.90
CA ARG A 3 -3.52 -6.47 11.60
C ARG A 3 -4.94 -6.01 11.22
N GLY A 4 -5.55 -5.10 11.98
CA GLY A 4 -6.97 -4.75 11.81
C GLY A 4 -7.30 -3.74 10.70
N CYS A 5 -6.37 -2.87 10.31
CA CYS A 5 -6.75 -1.66 9.55
C CYS A 5 -6.47 -1.72 8.03
N THR A 6 -5.61 -2.63 7.55
CA THR A 6 -5.22 -2.71 6.13
C THR A 6 -6.15 -3.55 5.26
N SER A 7 -6.95 -4.44 5.85
CA SER A 7 -7.78 -5.39 5.09
C SER A 7 -8.95 -4.77 4.30
N ARG A 8 -9.33 -3.51 4.57
CA ARG A 8 -10.58 -2.93 4.07
C ARG A 8 -10.44 -2.25 2.72
N LYS A 9 -9.27 -1.68 2.40
CA LYS A 9 -8.97 -1.08 1.08
C LYS A 9 -8.99 -2.12 -0.05
N TYR A 10 -8.68 -3.38 0.26
CA TYR A 10 -8.67 -4.46 -0.72
C TYR A 10 -10.06 -4.91 -1.18
N ILE A 11 -11.11 -4.65 -0.38
CA ILE A 11 -12.50 -5.03 -0.73
C ILE A 11 -12.98 -4.25 -1.95
N VAL A 12 -12.61 -2.97 -2.05
CA VAL A 12 -12.97 -2.10 -3.19
C VAL A 12 -12.42 -2.65 -4.49
N PHE A 13 -11.11 -2.86 -4.50
CA PHE A 13 -10.39 -3.37 -5.66
C PHE A 13 -10.90 -4.75 -6.07
N THR A 14 -11.14 -5.61 -5.07
CA THR A 14 -11.78 -6.93 -5.22
C THR A 14 -13.10 -6.88 -5.97
N VAL A 15 -14.00 -5.96 -5.59
CA VAL A 15 -15.33 -5.84 -6.18
C VAL A 15 -15.21 -5.49 -7.66
N LEU A 16 -14.36 -4.51 -7.98
CA LEU A 16 -14.11 -4.11 -9.36
C LEU A 16 -13.56 -5.26 -10.21
N THR A 17 -12.52 -5.94 -9.74
CA THR A 17 -11.90 -7.07 -10.46
C THR A 17 -12.81 -8.25 -10.69
N LEU A 18 -13.71 -8.51 -9.74
CA LEU A 18 -14.63 -9.63 -9.82
C LEU A 18 -15.79 -9.30 -10.75
N SER A 19 -16.21 -8.03 -10.78
CA SER A 19 -17.08 -7.48 -11.83
C SER A 19 -16.43 -7.64 -13.20
N VAL A 20 -15.17 -7.21 -13.37
CA VAL A 20 -14.42 -7.40 -14.61
C VAL A 20 -14.38 -8.88 -15.00
N ILE A 21 -13.82 -9.76 -14.18
CA ILE A 21 -13.67 -11.19 -14.55
C ILE A 21 -15.02 -11.86 -14.89
N VAL A 22 -16.08 -11.63 -14.12
CA VAL A 22 -17.38 -12.26 -14.37
C VAL A 22 -18.02 -11.73 -15.66
N CYS A 23 -17.81 -10.46 -15.97
CA CYS A 23 -18.45 -9.80 -17.10
C CYS A 23 -17.64 -9.92 -18.40
N SER A 24 -16.30 -9.94 -18.36
CA SER A 24 -15.46 -10.05 -19.55
C SER A 24 -14.99 -11.48 -19.89
N ALA A 25 -15.02 -12.44 -18.96
CA ALA A 25 -14.64 -13.82 -19.27
C ALA A 25 -15.50 -14.48 -20.36
N PRO A 26 -16.84 -14.33 -20.41
CA PRO A 26 -17.66 -14.90 -21.48
C PRO A 26 -17.30 -14.36 -22.87
N ASP A 27 -16.97 -13.07 -22.96
CA ASP A 27 -16.59 -12.39 -24.19
C ASP A 27 -15.20 -12.84 -24.66
N LEU A 28 -14.23 -12.91 -23.74
CA LEU A 28 -12.90 -13.46 -24.02
C LEU A 28 -12.95 -14.92 -24.51
N ILE A 29 -13.74 -15.76 -23.84
CA ILE A 29 -13.92 -17.18 -24.22
C ILE A 29 -14.57 -17.28 -25.59
N PHE A 30 -15.58 -16.46 -25.88
CA PHE A 30 -16.22 -16.42 -27.19
C PHE A 30 -15.21 -16.10 -28.30
N TYR A 31 -14.39 -15.06 -28.16
CA TYR A 31 -13.41 -14.69 -29.20
C TYR A 31 -12.29 -15.71 -29.35
N LEU A 32 -11.82 -16.31 -28.25
CA LEU A 32 -10.87 -17.41 -28.32
C LEU A 32 -11.45 -18.57 -29.14
N LEU A 33 -12.69 -18.97 -28.88
CA LEU A 33 -13.32 -20.07 -29.60
C LEU A 33 -13.58 -19.72 -31.07
N VAL A 34 -13.97 -18.47 -31.39
CA VAL A 34 -14.10 -18.02 -32.78
C VAL A 34 -12.76 -18.02 -33.53
N GLY A 35 -11.66 -17.66 -32.85
CA GLY A 35 -10.33 -17.64 -33.44
C GLY A 35 -9.71 -19.03 -33.63
N PHE A 36 -9.98 -19.97 -32.72
CA PHE A 36 -9.33 -21.30 -32.70
C PHE A 36 -10.20 -22.43 -33.26
N VAL A 37 -11.52 -22.30 -33.28
CA VAL A 37 -12.43 -23.35 -33.74
C VAL A 37 -13.10 -22.92 -35.04
N PRO A 38 -12.73 -23.52 -36.19
CA PRO A 38 -13.37 -23.25 -37.46
C PRO A 38 -14.89 -23.42 -37.35
N LYS A 39 -15.66 -22.43 -37.81
CA LYS A 39 -17.14 -22.42 -37.81
C LYS A 39 -17.83 -22.28 -36.43
N PHE A 40 -17.15 -21.91 -35.34
CA PHE A 40 -17.74 -21.76 -33.99
C PHE A 40 -18.70 -20.55 -33.80
N TRP A 41 -19.31 -20.03 -34.86
CA TRP A 41 -20.16 -18.83 -34.72
C TRP A 41 -21.53 -19.16 -34.11
N ASN A 42 -21.69 -18.94 -32.80
CA ASN A 42 -22.96 -19.07 -32.09
C ASN A 42 -23.55 -17.70 -31.70
N GLN A 43 -24.59 -17.27 -32.40
CA GLN A 43 -25.24 -15.98 -32.20
C GLN A 43 -25.83 -15.79 -30.80
N LYS A 44 -26.33 -16.86 -30.16
CA LYS A 44 -26.88 -16.79 -28.80
C LYS A 44 -25.77 -16.56 -27.78
N PHE A 45 -24.64 -17.26 -27.94
CA PHE A 45 -23.50 -17.10 -27.05
C PHE A 45 -22.86 -15.73 -27.20
N TYR A 46 -22.75 -15.23 -28.44
CA TYR A 46 -22.31 -13.86 -28.72
C TYR A 46 -23.18 -12.79 -28.06
N LYS A 47 -24.52 -12.92 -28.18
CA LYS A 47 -25.46 -11.97 -27.54
C LYS A 47 -25.33 -12.00 -26.01
N ALA A 48 -25.17 -13.18 -25.43
CA ALA A 48 -24.97 -13.34 -24.00
C ALA A 48 -23.63 -12.73 -23.53
N ALA A 49 -22.55 -12.98 -24.27
CA ALA A 49 -21.23 -12.41 -23.99
C ALA A 49 -21.21 -10.88 -24.07
N GLY A 50 -21.78 -10.32 -25.14
CA GLY A 50 -21.91 -8.87 -25.32
C GLY A 50 -22.78 -8.21 -24.24
N LEU A 51 -23.84 -8.89 -23.77
CA LEU A 51 -24.68 -8.40 -22.67
C LEU A 51 -23.94 -8.44 -21.32
N MET A 52 -23.17 -9.49 -21.04
CA MET A 52 -22.38 -9.60 -19.81
C MET A 52 -21.29 -8.52 -19.73
N TYR A 53 -20.55 -8.30 -20.83
CA TYR A 53 -19.60 -7.19 -20.93
C TYR A 53 -20.31 -5.82 -20.80
N SER A 54 -21.57 -5.74 -21.27
CA SER A 54 -22.43 -4.58 -21.07
C SER A 54 -22.72 -4.26 -19.62
N CYS A 55 -23.00 -5.27 -18.83
CA CYS A 55 -23.14 -5.10 -17.40
C CYS A 55 -21.84 -4.56 -16.77
N GLU A 56 -20.65 -4.93 -17.23
CA GLU A 56 -19.36 -4.46 -16.67
C GLU A 56 -19.23 -2.94 -16.68
N THR A 57 -19.45 -2.31 -17.85
CA THR A 57 -19.22 -0.87 -18.02
C THR A 57 -20.20 0.00 -17.23
N VAL A 58 -21.34 -0.57 -16.80
CA VAL A 58 -22.31 0.08 -15.92
C VAL A 58 -22.04 -0.27 -14.46
N VAL A 59 -21.67 -1.51 -14.17
CA VAL A 59 -21.41 -2.01 -12.82
C VAL A 59 -20.13 -1.40 -12.25
N ASP A 60 -19.08 -1.19 -13.04
CA ASP A 60 -17.80 -0.68 -12.54
C ASP A 60 -17.87 0.78 -12.03
N PRO A 61 -18.45 1.75 -12.76
CA PRO A 61 -18.67 3.10 -12.24
C PRO A 61 -19.63 3.13 -11.06
N VAL A 62 -20.71 2.34 -11.08
CA VAL A 62 -21.68 2.26 -9.99
C VAL A 62 -21.05 1.63 -8.74
N MET A 63 -20.28 0.57 -8.89
CA MET A 63 -19.53 -0.05 -7.80
C MET A 63 -18.44 0.88 -7.28
N LEU A 64 -17.73 1.60 -8.15
CA LEU A 64 -16.74 2.59 -7.73
C LEU A 64 -17.42 3.72 -6.93
N VAL A 65 -18.55 4.25 -7.39
CA VAL A 65 -19.33 5.28 -6.70
C VAL A 65 -19.86 4.77 -5.36
N LEU A 66 -20.53 3.61 -5.34
CA LEU A 66 -21.06 3.00 -4.11
C LEU A 66 -19.95 2.73 -3.09
N VAL A 67 -18.77 2.34 -3.56
CA VAL A 67 -17.63 2.08 -2.68
C VAL A 67 -16.96 3.35 -2.20
N LEU A 68 -16.85 4.38 -3.04
CA LEU A 68 -16.37 5.71 -2.65
C LEU A 68 -17.35 6.40 -1.68
N GLU A 69 -18.66 6.24 -1.87
CA GLU A 69 -19.69 6.72 -0.97
C GLU A 69 -19.65 5.99 0.37
N PHE A 70 -19.48 4.66 0.37
CA PHE A 70 -19.30 3.88 1.60
C PHE A 70 -18.03 4.31 2.38
N GLU A 71 -16.94 4.65 1.68
CA GLU A 71 -15.72 5.20 2.29
C GLU A 71 -15.92 6.64 2.81
N ARG A 72 -16.68 7.49 2.10
CA ARG A 72 -17.03 8.85 2.55
C ARG A 72 -17.96 8.86 3.76
N GLU A 73 -18.93 7.95 3.79
CA GLU A 73 -19.87 7.76 4.91
C GLU A 73 -19.12 7.36 6.18
N LYS A 74 -18.14 6.46 6.06
CA LYS A 74 -17.32 6.03 7.21
C LYS A 74 -16.33 7.07 7.71
N ARG A 75 -15.89 7.99 6.87
CA ARG A 75 -15.05 9.13 7.28
C ARG A 75 -15.86 10.27 7.88
N GLY A 76 -17.20 10.15 7.92
CA GLY A 76 -18.09 11.19 8.45
C GLY A 76 -18.16 12.44 7.57
N ILE A 77 -17.74 12.35 6.30
CA ILE A 77 -17.66 13.49 5.38
C ILE A 77 -19.00 13.73 4.67
N LEU A 78 -19.78 12.68 4.42
CA LEU A 78 -21.18 12.84 4.01
C LEU A 78 -22.10 12.80 5.24
N LYS A 79 -22.79 13.92 5.51
CA LYS A 79 -23.98 13.92 6.36
C LYS A 79 -25.10 13.26 5.56
N LEU A 80 -25.59 12.11 6.05
CA LEU A 80 -26.71 11.40 5.45
C LEU A 80 -27.91 12.35 5.26
N ALA A 81 -28.62 12.22 4.14
CA ALA A 81 -30.01 12.67 4.05
C ALA A 81 -30.77 12.15 5.29
N LYS A 82 -31.49 13.05 5.96
CA LYS A 82 -32.11 12.90 7.29
C LYS A 82 -32.33 11.43 7.68
N LYS A 83 -31.36 10.90 8.44
CA LYS A 83 -31.43 9.59 9.07
C LYS A 83 -32.69 9.58 9.94
N LEU A 84 -33.56 8.58 9.74
CA LEU A 84 -34.66 8.27 10.66
C LEU A 84 -34.16 8.43 12.10
N CYS A 85 -34.95 9.10 12.93
CA CYS A 85 -34.57 9.53 14.27
C CYS A 85 -33.81 8.42 15.04
N PRO A 86 -32.73 8.76 15.78
CA PRO A 86 -31.95 7.82 16.58
C PRO A 86 -32.77 6.94 17.55
N GLN A 87 -34.04 7.26 17.75
CA GLN A 87 -34.99 6.55 18.59
C GLN A 87 -35.48 5.20 18.01
N CYS A 88 -35.26 4.92 16.71
CA CYS A 88 -35.80 3.71 16.06
C CYS A 88 -34.78 2.58 15.80
N LEU A 89 -33.51 2.73 16.18
CA LEU A 89 -32.55 1.61 16.18
C LEU A 89 -32.47 1.07 17.61
N PRO A 90 -32.68 -0.24 17.85
CA PRO A 90 -32.55 -0.81 19.18
C PRO A 90 -31.17 -0.44 19.73
N SER A 91 -31.17 0.25 20.87
CA SER A 91 -29.94 0.71 21.51
C SER A 91 -29.04 -0.50 21.75
N LYS A 92 -27.94 -0.61 20.99
CA LYS A 92 -26.88 -1.60 21.23
C LYS A 92 -26.18 -1.43 22.60
N ARG A 93 -26.63 -0.50 23.45
CA ARG A 93 -26.19 -0.30 24.84
C ARG A 93 -27.32 -0.72 25.77
N THR A 94 -27.59 -2.02 25.82
CA THR A 94 -28.49 -2.62 26.81
C THR A 94 -27.84 -2.61 28.18
N GLU A 95 -28.62 -2.53 29.26
CA GLU A 95 -28.12 -2.62 30.64
C GLU A 95 -27.29 -3.90 30.89
N ASP A 96 -27.67 -5.03 30.29
CA ASP A 96 -26.91 -6.28 30.37
C ASP A 96 -25.48 -6.14 29.81
N LEU A 97 -25.33 -5.54 28.62
CA LEU A 97 -24.02 -5.25 28.03
C LEU A 97 -23.21 -4.28 28.89
N ILE A 98 -23.84 -3.27 29.47
CA ILE A 98 -23.16 -2.31 30.36
C ILE A 98 -22.60 -3.06 31.59
N LYS A 99 -23.39 -3.94 32.21
CA LYS A 99 -22.94 -4.79 33.33
C LYS A 99 -21.79 -5.72 32.94
N LYS A 100 -21.85 -6.35 31.75
CA LYS A 100 -20.79 -7.21 31.22
C LYS A 100 -19.48 -6.46 30.97
N VAL A 101 -19.55 -5.25 30.44
CA VAL A 101 -18.35 -4.38 30.25
C VAL A 101 -17.84 -3.90 31.61
N ASP A 102 -18.72 -3.57 32.56
CA ASP A 102 -18.34 -3.15 33.91
C ASP A 102 -17.56 -4.25 34.65
N ALA A 103 -18.05 -5.49 34.59
CA ALA A 103 -17.38 -6.65 35.16
C ALA A 103 -16.05 -6.96 34.46
N ALA A 104 -15.98 -6.88 33.13
CA ALA A 104 -14.74 -7.12 32.39
C ALA A 104 -13.67 -6.05 32.63
N THR A 105 -14.05 -4.84 33.04
CA THR A 105 -13.09 -3.79 33.41
C THR A 105 -12.69 -3.80 34.87
N ASP A 106 -13.40 -4.56 35.71
CA ASP A 106 -13.18 -4.68 37.15
C ASP A 106 -12.27 -5.86 37.51
N VAL A 107 -11.24 -6.10 36.69
CA VAL A 107 -10.23 -7.14 36.89
C VAL A 107 -8.82 -6.53 36.80
N ASP A 108 -7.82 -7.19 37.39
CA ASP A 108 -6.45 -6.65 37.48
C ASP A 108 -5.74 -6.52 36.13
N ASN A 109 -6.20 -7.28 35.13
CA ASN A 109 -5.71 -7.27 33.75
C ASN A 109 -6.89 -7.16 32.76
N PRO A 110 -7.44 -5.96 32.52
CA PRO A 110 -8.64 -5.82 31.71
C PRO A 110 -8.34 -6.09 30.21
N PRO A 111 -9.26 -6.76 29.50
CA PRO A 111 -9.13 -7.03 28.06
C PRO A 111 -9.02 -5.73 27.25
N THR A 112 -8.48 -5.84 26.03
CA THR A 112 -8.45 -4.69 25.10
C THR A 112 -9.87 -4.33 24.63
N LEU A 113 -10.04 -3.12 24.09
CA LEU A 113 -11.31 -2.70 23.51
C LEU A 113 -11.74 -3.65 22.38
N ASP A 114 -10.78 -4.11 21.56
CA ASP A 114 -11.01 -5.08 20.49
C ASP A 114 -11.45 -6.44 21.04
N GLN A 115 -10.78 -6.93 22.09
CA GLN A 115 -11.16 -8.19 22.73
C GLN A 115 -12.56 -8.11 23.35
N MET A 116 -12.93 -7.01 23.99
CA MET A 116 -14.29 -6.80 24.49
C MET A 116 -15.31 -6.69 23.36
N ALA A 117 -14.96 -5.99 22.28
CA ALA A 117 -15.81 -5.84 21.10
C ALA A 117 -16.10 -7.19 20.44
N GLU A 118 -15.07 -8.02 20.24
CA GLU A 118 -15.19 -9.38 19.72
C GLU A 118 -15.97 -10.29 20.67
N ARG A 119 -15.66 -10.26 21.98
CA ARG A 119 -16.33 -11.09 22.98
C ARG A 119 -17.83 -10.83 23.10
N TYR A 120 -18.26 -9.58 22.88
CA TYR A 120 -19.65 -9.17 23.03
C TYR A 120 -20.37 -8.91 21.70
N ASP A 121 -19.74 -9.25 20.56
CA ASP A 121 -20.26 -9.00 19.20
C ASP A 121 -20.77 -7.56 18.98
N VAL A 122 -19.98 -6.58 19.43
CA VAL A 122 -20.26 -5.16 19.26
C VAL A 122 -19.07 -4.43 18.65
N SER A 123 -19.28 -3.20 18.19
CA SER A 123 -18.18 -2.38 17.71
C SER A 123 -17.32 -1.87 18.86
N GLU A 124 -16.02 -1.69 18.64
CA GLU A 124 -15.10 -1.03 19.58
C GLU A 124 -15.62 0.34 20.03
N MET A 125 -16.28 1.07 19.12
CA MET A 125 -16.90 2.37 19.42
C MET A 125 -18.05 2.26 20.43
N THR A 126 -18.80 1.16 20.42
CA THR A 126 -19.85 0.89 21.42
C THR A 126 -19.22 0.71 22.80
N ILE A 127 -18.16 -0.09 22.90
CA ILE A 127 -17.41 -0.29 24.15
C ILE A 127 -16.85 1.03 24.67
N ARG A 128 -16.20 1.84 23.81
CA ARG A 128 -15.69 3.18 24.19
C ARG A 128 -16.78 4.10 24.71
N ARG A 129 -17.97 4.07 24.12
CA ARG A 129 -19.12 4.86 24.59
C ARG A 129 -19.65 4.37 25.93
N ILE A 130 -19.71 3.05 26.15
CA ILE A 130 -20.10 2.48 27.45
C ILE A 130 -19.09 2.92 28.52
N LEU A 131 -17.79 2.78 28.26
CA LEU A 131 -16.75 3.19 29.22
C LEU A 131 -16.81 4.68 29.57
N SER A 132 -16.87 5.55 28.56
CA SER A 132 -16.84 6.99 28.79
C SER A 132 -18.17 7.58 29.29
N LYS A 133 -19.31 7.19 28.72
CA LYS A 133 -20.61 7.79 29.03
C LYS A 133 -21.36 7.08 30.16
N ASN A 134 -21.37 5.75 30.14
CA ASN A 134 -22.17 4.95 31.08
C ASN A 134 -21.38 4.67 32.36
N LEU A 135 -20.11 4.22 32.24
CA LEU A 135 -19.28 3.85 33.39
C LEU A 135 -18.38 4.99 33.91
N LYS A 136 -18.28 6.10 33.18
CA LYS A 136 -17.41 7.25 33.48
C LYS A 136 -16.00 6.80 33.89
N SER A 137 -15.42 5.91 33.08
CA SER A 137 -14.15 5.26 33.38
C SER A 137 -13.01 5.72 32.48
N ASP A 138 -11.87 6.02 33.11
CA ASP A 138 -10.61 6.37 32.46
C ASP A 138 -9.67 5.17 32.44
N LEU A 139 -9.01 4.94 31.30
CA LEU A 139 -7.91 3.98 31.22
C LEU A 139 -6.62 4.66 31.72
N LEU A 140 -6.09 4.18 32.84
CA LEU A 140 -4.83 4.68 33.42
C LEU A 140 -3.73 3.64 33.30
N LYS A 141 -2.49 4.11 33.18
CA LYS A 141 -1.29 3.27 33.26
C LYS A 141 -0.93 3.06 34.72
N LYS A 142 -0.59 1.83 35.10
CA LYS A 142 -0.05 1.52 36.42
C LYS A 142 1.26 2.27 36.61
N THR A 143 1.40 2.97 37.73
CA THR A 143 2.58 3.78 38.00
C THR A 143 3.76 2.85 38.31
N LYS A 144 4.84 2.99 37.56
CA LYS A 144 6.13 2.37 37.88
C LYS A 144 6.96 3.43 38.58
N THR A 145 6.94 3.46 39.91
CA THR A 145 7.75 4.40 40.69
C THR A 145 8.92 3.70 41.33
N HIS A 146 10.13 4.10 40.95
CA HIS A 146 11.28 4.03 41.84
C HIS A 146 11.21 5.28 42.73
N ALA A 147 11.08 5.11 44.04
CA ALA A 147 11.15 6.25 44.96
C ALA A 147 12.59 6.80 44.91
N LEU A 148 12.75 8.01 44.37
CA LEU A 148 14.04 8.70 44.41
C LEU A 148 14.25 9.22 45.81
N SER A 149 15.41 8.97 46.41
CA SER A 149 15.80 9.66 47.63
C SER A 149 16.14 11.13 47.33
N ASN A 150 16.03 12.01 48.33
CA ASN A 150 16.43 13.42 48.20
C ASN A 150 17.87 13.56 47.68
N LYS A 151 18.76 12.66 48.10
CA LYS A 151 20.15 12.59 47.61
C LYS A 151 20.23 12.28 46.11
N GLN A 152 19.44 11.32 45.62
CA GLN A 152 19.39 11.00 44.19
C GLN A 152 18.76 12.13 43.36
N ALA A 153 17.74 12.81 43.90
CA ALA A 153 17.14 13.98 43.27
C ALA A 153 18.16 15.12 43.15
N GLN A 154 18.86 15.45 44.23
CA GLN A 154 19.91 16.46 44.22
C GLN A 154 21.05 16.11 43.26
N GLN A 155 21.52 14.87 43.28
CA GLN A 155 22.56 14.40 42.34
C GLN A 155 22.15 14.56 40.87
N ARG A 156 20.85 14.37 40.55
CA ARG A 156 20.33 14.62 39.19
C ARG A 156 20.28 16.11 38.86
N LEU A 157 19.89 16.95 39.82
CA LEU A 157 19.89 18.42 39.66
C LEU A 157 21.29 18.96 39.43
N ASP A 158 22.30 18.45 40.15
CA ASP A 158 23.68 18.91 40.02
C ASP A 158 24.32 18.45 38.70
N ARG A 159 24.03 17.22 38.26
CA ARG A 159 24.61 16.63 37.03
C ARG A 159 23.93 17.11 35.76
N GLY A 160 22.64 17.44 35.81
CA GLY A 160 21.84 17.82 34.65
C GLY A 160 22.44 18.97 33.83
N PRO A 161 22.73 20.14 34.43
CA PRO A 161 23.32 21.28 33.73
C PRO A 161 24.68 20.97 33.09
N LEU A 162 25.53 20.18 33.76
CA LEU A 162 26.83 19.77 33.24
C LEU A 162 26.68 18.87 32.01
N PHE A 163 25.74 17.92 32.06
CA PHE A 163 25.43 17.06 30.92
C PHE A 163 24.86 17.85 29.75
N LEU A 164 23.96 18.81 30.01
CA LEU A 164 23.44 19.72 28.97
C LEU A 164 24.56 20.56 28.32
N LYS A 165 25.51 21.06 29.12
CA LYS A 165 26.68 21.78 28.61
C LYS A 165 27.56 20.89 27.73
N LEU A 166 27.74 19.62 28.11
CA LEU A 166 28.45 18.62 27.30
C LEU A 166 27.76 18.38 25.95
N LEU A 167 26.43 18.30 25.95
CA LEU A 167 25.61 18.11 24.74
C LEU A 167 25.47 19.36 23.86
N GLY A 168 25.90 20.53 24.34
CA GLY A 168 25.79 21.80 23.62
C GLY A 168 26.49 21.80 22.25
N GLY A 169 25.93 22.58 21.32
CA GLY A 169 26.36 22.66 19.93
C GLY A 169 25.96 21.43 19.12
N ASP A 170 26.86 20.95 18.27
CA ASP A 170 26.67 19.75 17.45
C ASP A 170 27.22 18.47 18.10
N ARG A 171 27.72 18.55 19.33
CA ARG A 171 28.38 17.41 20.02
C ARG A 171 27.43 16.26 20.34
N TRP A 172 26.13 16.54 20.53
CA TRP A 172 25.12 15.50 20.72
C TRP A 172 25.07 14.49 19.57
N LYS A 173 25.46 14.89 18.34
CA LYS A 173 25.51 14.00 17.17
C LYS A 173 26.54 12.89 17.35
N ASN A 174 27.57 13.13 18.15
CA ASN A 174 28.67 12.19 18.41
C ASN A 174 28.45 11.35 19.67
N VAL A 175 27.31 11.51 20.35
CA VAL A 175 27.00 10.71 21.54
C VAL A 175 26.34 9.40 21.09
N VAL A 176 26.84 8.29 21.60
CA VAL A 176 26.27 6.95 21.44
C VAL A 176 25.80 6.48 22.81
N PRO A 177 24.57 6.84 23.23
CA PRO A 177 23.95 6.18 24.35
C PRO A 177 23.74 4.69 24.05
N PHE A 178 24.12 3.84 25.00
CA PHE A 178 23.74 2.43 25.01
C PHE A 178 23.40 1.98 26.41
N ASP A 179 22.62 0.91 26.50
CA ASP A 179 22.16 0.36 27.77
C ASP A 179 21.95 -1.14 27.65
N GLU A 180 21.98 -1.84 28.78
CA GLU A 180 21.56 -3.24 28.88
C GLU A 180 20.07 -3.33 29.19
N PHE A 181 19.38 -4.17 28.42
CA PHE A 181 17.97 -4.43 28.62
C PHE A 181 17.65 -5.92 28.52
N TRP A 182 16.62 -6.33 29.25
CA TRP A 182 16.12 -7.68 29.22
C TRP A 182 15.06 -7.84 28.13
N LEU A 183 15.30 -8.74 27.18
CA LEU A 183 14.29 -9.22 26.26
C LEU A 183 13.57 -10.41 26.88
N SER A 184 12.26 -10.30 27.07
CA SER A 184 11.44 -11.46 27.43
C SER A 184 10.93 -12.16 26.18
N MET A 185 11.11 -13.48 26.13
CA MET A 185 10.62 -14.31 25.02
C MET A 185 9.11 -14.56 25.09
N ASN A 186 8.46 -14.27 26.22
CA ASN A 186 7.06 -14.62 26.49
C ASN A 186 6.09 -13.43 26.58
N ASP A 187 6.54 -12.20 26.28
CA ASP A 187 5.73 -10.99 26.50
C ASP A 187 4.56 -10.82 25.49
N CYS A 188 4.35 -11.75 24.56
CA CYS A 188 3.23 -11.70 23.61
C CYS A 188 1.85 -11.90 24.25
N GLY A 189 1.78 -12.35 25.51
CA GLY A 189 0.56 -12.47 26.32
C GLY A 189 0.59 -11.72 27.66
N GLY A 190 1.54 -10.78 27.82
CA GLY A 190 1.81 -10.15 29.12
C GLY A 190 0.59 -9.44 29.72
N ILE A 191 0.49 -9.51 31.06
CA ILE A 191 -0.42 -8.68 31.85
C ILE A 191 -0.20 -7.22 31.49
N ARG A 192 -1.29 -6.51 31.15
CA ARG A 192 -1.22 -5.12 30.73
C ARG A 192 -0.92 -4.23 31.93
N ASP A 193 -0.02 -3.26 31.74
CA ASP A 193 0.31 -2.24 32.74
C ASP A 193 -0.78 -1.14 32.81
N CYS A 194 -2.05 -1.50 32.71
CA CYS A 194 -3.16 -0.54 32.75
C CYS A 194 -4.36 -1.07 33.52
N TYR A 195 -5.14 -0.16 34.09
CA TYR A 195 -6.41 -0.44 34.77
C TYR A 195 -7.43 0.65 34.44
N TYR A 196 -8.71 0.33 34.66
CA TYR A 196 -9.81 1.27 34.49
C TYR A 196 -10.15 1.92 35.83
N ARG A 197 -10.06 3.25 35.92
CA ARG A 197 -10.52 4.03 37.09
C ARG A 197 -11.94 4.48 36.84
N LYS A 198 -12.89 4.10 37.70
CA LYS A 198 -14.29 4.54 37.64
C LYS A 198 -14.45 5.79 38.50
N LYS A 199 -15.08 6.86 37.98
CA LYS A 199 -15.27 8.11 38.75
C LYS A 199 -16.10 7.83 40.01
N GLY A 200 -15.58 8.24 41.18
CA GLY A 200 -16.26 8.10 42.47
C GLY A 200 -16.08 6.75 43.18
N LYS A 201 -15.32 5.80 42.60
CA LYS A 201 -14.95 4.55 43.29
C LYS A 201 -13.46 4.56 43.64
N PRO A 202 -13.07 4.23 44.88
CA PRO A 202 -11.66 4.06 45.22
C PRO A 202 -11.07 2.90 44.41
N VAL A 203 -9.83 3.07 43.94
CA VAL A 203 -9.11 2.01 43.21
C VAL A 203 -8.20 1.31 44.21
N PRO A 204 -8.29 -0.04 44.36
CA PRO A 204 -7.37 -0.79 45.21
C PRO A 204 -5.91 -0.53 44.85
N GLU A 205 -5.06 -0.37 45.86
CA GLU A 205 -3.62 -0.11 45.66
C GLU A 205 -2.92 -1.23 44.89
N SER A 206 -3.39 -2.47 45.04
CA SER A 206 -2.95 -3.64 44.27
C SER A 206 -3.15 -3.48 42.76
N ARG A 207 -4.08 -2.63 42.32
CA ARG A 207 -4.32 -2.34 40.88
C ARG A 207 -3.53 -1.15 40.38
N THR A 208 -3.15 -0.23 41.25
CA THR A 208 -2.35 0.94 40.87
C THR A 208 -0.87 0.59 40.74
N LYS A 209 -0.43 -0.44 41.48
CA LYS A 209 0.93 -1.00 41.47
C LYS A 209 0.96 -2.35 40.74
N ASN A 210 2.08 -2.69 40.10
CA ASN A 210 2.30 -4.02 39.54
C ASN A 210 3.23 -4.81 40.46
N LEU A 211 2.72 -5.82 41.16
CA LEU A 211 3.57 -6.86 41.73
C LEU A 211 3.92 -7.87 40.62
N LYS A 212 5.15 -7.82 40.09
CA LYS A 212 5.66 -8.91 39.24
C LYS A 212 6.27 -9.98 40.14
N GLN A 213 5.61 -11.13 40.26
CA GLN A 213 6.01 -12.20 41.19
C GLN A 213 7.03 -13.19 40.59
N THR A 214 7.17 -13.26 39.26
CA THR A 214 8.16 -14.15 38.63
C THR A 214 8.76 -13.51 37.38
N PHE A 215 10.09 -13.46 37.33
CA PHE A 215 10.80 -13.03 36.12
C PHE A 215 10.73 -14.16 35.08
N PRO A 216 10.06 -13.97 33.93
CA PRO A 216 10.09 -14.99 32.86
C PRO A 216 11.54 -15.22 32.41
N LYS A 217 11.78 -16.32 31.69
CA LYS A 217 13.07 -16.52 31.00
C LYS A 217 13.33 -15.29 30.13
N LYS A 218 14.45 -14.62 30.39
CA LYS A 218 14.86 -13.39 29.74
C LYS A 218 16.27 -13.57 29.20
N VAL A 219 16.53 -12.90 28.10
CA VAL A 219 17.88 -12.78 27.53
C VAL A 219 18.30 -11.33 27.72
N MET A 220 19.42 -11.10 28.38
CA MET A 220 19.97 -9.76 28.48
C MET A 220 20.67 -9.41 27.17
N CYS A 221 20.42 -8.21 26.69
CA CYS A 221 21.02 -7.66 25.48
C CYS A 221 21.56 -6.28 25.80
N ALA A 222 22.60 -5.85 25.09
CA ALA A 222 23.03 -4.46 25.06
C ALA A 222 22.85 -3.91 23.65
N ALA A 223 22.34 -2.69 23.55
CA ALA A 223 22.29 -1.97 22.27
C ALA A 223 22.37 -0.47 22.51
N GLY A 224 22.96 0.23 21.54
CA GLY A 224 23.08 1.67 21.49
C GLY A 224 22.41 2.28 20.28
N VAL A 225 22.18 3.58 20.36
CA VAL A 225 21.63 4.40 19.28
C VAL A 225 22.47 5.65 19.15
N SER A 226 22.81 6.04 17.94
CA SER A 226 23.49 7.28 17.61
C SER A 226 22.66 8.08 16.60
N TYR A 227 23.08 9.32 16.33
CA TYR A 227 22.49 10.11 15.24
C TYR A 227 22.58 9.41 13.88
N SER A 228 23.63 8.60 13.66
CA SER A 228 23.89 7.88 12.41
C SER A 228 23.20 6.50 12.32
N GLY A 229 22.61 5.98 13.41
CA GLY A 229 21.88 4.71 13.40
C GLY A 229 21.97 3.91 14.71
N ALA A 230 21.48 2.67 14.70
CA ALA A 230 21.51 1.76 15.85
C ALA A 230 22.66 0.76 15.77
N THR A 231 23.31 0.45 16.90
CA THR A 231 24.42 -0.52 16.99
C THR A 231 23.93 -1.94 16.67
N GLY A 232 24.85 -2.89 16.61
CA GLY A 232 24.50 -4.30 16.78
C GLY A 232 23.80 -4.53 18.14
N ILE A 233 23.03 -5.62 18.22
CA ILE A 233 22.50 -6.12 19.50
C ILE A 233 23.51 -7.14 20.04
N TYR A 234 24.07 -6.85 21.21
CA TYR A 234 25.04 -7.71 21.88
C TYR A 234 24.32 -8.60 22.89
N PHE A 235 24.27 -9.90 22.62
CA PHE A 235 23.62 -10.86 23.50
C PHE A 235 24.53 -11.26 24.65
N VAL A 236 23.98 -11.25 25.86
CA VAL A 236 24.66 -11.69 27.08
C VAL A 236 24.17 -13.11 27.40
N PRO A 237 25.08 -14.10 27.49
CA PRO A 237 24.70 -15.46 27.83
C PRO A 237 23.95 -15.52 29.17
N PRO A 238 22.88 -16.32 29.28
CA PRO A 238 22.02 -16.34 30.47
C PRO A 238 22.71 -16.83 31.75
N THR A 239 23.84 -17.54 31.62
CA THR A 239 24.61 -18.09 32.74
C THR A 239 25.57 -17.09 33.37
N ASN A 240 25.81 -15.94 32.73
CA ASN A 240 26.91 -15.07 33.10
C ASN A 240 26.39 -13.82 33.83
N LYS A 241 26.85 -13.62 35.07
CA LYS A 241 26.78 -12.30 35.70
C LYS A 241 27.73 -11.38 34.93
N ILE A 242 27.24 -10.22 34.48
CA ILE A 242 28.09 -9.23 33.83
C ILE A 242 29.09 -8.71 34.86
N ASN A 243 30.33 -9.15 34.75
CA ASN A 243 31.46 -8.50 35.40
C ASN A 243 32.10 -7.49 34.43
N SER A 244 33.01 -6.66 34.93
CA SER A 244 33.63 -5.59 34.13
C SER A 244 34.43 -6.12 32.95
N ALA A 245 35.12 -7.25 33.09
CA ALA A 245 35.86 -7.87 32.00
C ALA A 245 34.92 -8.33 30.88
N PHE A 246 33.81 -8.96 31.23
CA PHE A 246 32.80 -9.40 30.28
C PHE A 246 32.17 -8.21 29.56
N PHE A 247 31.76 -7.17 30.29
CA PHE A 247 31.18 -5.94 29.73
C PHE A 247 32.13 -5.28 28.72
N LEU A 248 33.40 -5.10 29.10
CA LEU A 248 34.39 -4.47 28.23
C LEU A 248 34.66 -5.33 26.98
N ASN A 249 34.93 -6.62 27.14
CA ASN A 249 35.36 -7.48 26.03
C ASN A 249 34.22 -7.87 25.08
N ASN A 250 32.99 -8.01 25.58
CA ASN A 250 31.88 -8.56 24.79
C ASN A 250 30.85 -7.50 24.36
N ILE A 251 30.80 -6.34 25.01
CA ILE A 251 29.86 -5.26 24.67
C ILE A 251 30.62 -4.04 24.17
N VAL A 252 31.49 -3.43 25.00
CA VAL A 252 32.13 -2.15 24.66
C VAL A 252 33.12 -2.29 23.51
N LYS A 253 34.05 -3.26 23.59
CA LYS A 253 35.09 -3.48 22.57
C LYS A 253 34.47 -3.72 21.18
N PRO A 254 33.52 -4.65 21.00
CA PRO A 254 32.87 -4.84 19.70
C PRO A 254 32.10 -3.61 19.21
N MET A 255 31.50 -2.82 20.11
CA MET A 255 30.80 -1.59 19.73
C MET A 255 31.76 -0.52 19.23
N VAL A 256 32.88 -0.35 19.92
CA VAL A 256 33.95 0.59 19.54
C VAL A 256 34.64 0.16 18.25
N GLU A 257 34.95 -1.12 18.06
CA GLU A 257 35.70 -1.58 16.89
C GLU A 257 34.84 -1.71 15.63
N LYS A 258 33.55 -2.03 15.77
CA LYS A 258 32.67 -2.33 14.62
C LYS A 258 31.66 -1.24 14.32
N ASP A 259 30.97 -0.73 15.34
CA ASP A 259 29.85 0.19 15.14
C ASP A 259 30.30 1.66 15.10
N VAL A 260 31.27 2.06 15.91
CA VAL A 260 31.77 3.45 15.92
C VAL A 260 32.36 3.88 14.57
N PRO A 261 33.30 3.14 13.93
CA PRO A 261 33.82 3.49 12.60
C PRO A 261 32.74 3.50 11.52
N ARG A 262 31.72 2.64 11.67
CA ARG A 262 30.57 2.60 10.75
C ARG A 262 29.71 3.86 10.84
N PHE A 263 29.56 4.42 12.05
CA PHE A 263 28.74 5.61 12.27
C PHE A 263 29.48 6.93 12.04
N PHE A 264 30.79 6.95 12.30
CA PHE A 264 31.62 8.14 12.33
C PHE A 264 32.96 7.90 11.63
N PRO A 265 32.96 7.59 10.32
CA PRO A 265 34.18 7.23 9.59
C PRO A 265 35.17 8.41 9.58
N GLY A 266 36.35 8.21 10.17
CA GLY A 266 37.39 9.23 10.32
C GLY A 266 37.16 10.23 11.47
N GLU A 267 36.02 10.15 12.15
CA GLU A 267 35.64 10.99 13.29
C GLU A 267 35.44 10.20 14.59
N GLU A 268 35.98 8.98 14.67
CA GLU A 268 35.82 8.07 15.80
C GLU A 268 36.31 8.70 17.12
N HIS A 269 37.29 9.60 17.01
CA HIS A 269 37.87 10.35 18.12
C HIS A 269 36.96 11.43 18.72
N LYS A 270 35.83 11.75 18.07
CA LYS A 270 34.85 12.71 18.59
C LYS A 270 33.74 12.02 19.36
N VAL A 271 33.71 10.69 19.35
CA VAL A 271 32.60 9.88 19.86
C VAL A 271 32.62 9.82 21.39
N ILE A 272 31.44 10.02 21.97
CA ILE A 272 31.20 9.95 23.41
C ILE A 272 30.28 8.76 23.67
N LEU A 273 30.78 7.76 24.41
CA LEU A 273 29.95 6.64 24.86
C LEU A 273 29.25 7.01 26.17
N HIS A 274 27.92 6.78 26.22
CA HIS A 274 27.10 7.09 27.39
C HIS A 274 26.29 5.85 27.80
N PHE A 275 26.38 5.44 29.06
CA PHE A 275 25.69 4.28 29.63
C PHE A 275 25.52 4.49 31.15
N ASP A 276 24.87 3.56 31.87
CA ASP A 276 24.54 3.72 33.29
C ASP A 276 25.70 3.41 34.26
N SER A 277 25.55 3.75 35.54
CA SER A 277 26.62 3.61 36.54
C SER A 277 26.62 2.24 37.24
N ALA A 278 26.28 1.15 36.53
CA ALA A 278 26.26 -0.18 37.15
C ALA A 278 27.65 -0.55 37.75
N SER A 279 27.66 -1.44 38.75
CA SER A 279 28.91 -1.86 39.40
C SER A 279 29.94 -2.43 38.41
N SER A 280 29.47 -3.20 37.41
CA SER A 280 30.25 -3.69 36.27
C SER A 280 30.91 -2.57 35.47
N HIS A 281 30.32 -1.38 35.46
CA HIS A 281 30.80 -0.22 34.70
C HIS A 281 31.85 0.56 35.51
N THR A 282 31.86 0.46 36.84
CA THR A 282 32.72 1.32 37.65
C THR A 282 34.04 0.67 38.09
N THR A 283 34.34 -0.60 37.80
CA THR A 283 35.56 -1.24 38.31
C THR A 283 36.88 -0.61 37.78
N PRO A 284 37.93 -0.44 38.62
CA PRO A 284 39.21 0.18 38.24
C PRO A 284 39.94 -0.44 37.04
N ALA A 285 39.73 -1.73 36.74
CA ALA A 285 40.26 -2.42 35.56
C ALA A 285 39.95 -1.68 34.24
N ARG A 286 38.90 -0.85 34.23
CA ARG A 286 38.54 0.07 33.14
C ARG A 286 39.64 1.09 32.84
N GLY A 287 40.33 1.62 33.85
CA GLY A 287 41.37 2.64 33.68
C GLY A 287 42.62 2.13 32.96
N GLN A 288 42.92 0.84 33.06
CA GLN A 288 43.98 0.20 32.28
C GLN A 288 43.55 -0.01 30.82
N TRP A 289 42.32 -0.46 30.59
CA TRP A 289 41.79 -0.72 29.25
C TRP A 289 41.76 0.53 28.35
N TYR A 290 41.38 1.69 28.89
CA TYR A 290 41.40 2.96 28.12
C TYR A 290 42.81 3.52 27.87
N ASN A 291 43.79 3.14 28.69
CA ASN A 291 45.15 3.69 28.60
C ASN A 291 46.10 2.86 27.73
N VAL A 292 45.86 1.56 27.58
CA VAL A 292 46.87 0.62 27.04
C VAL A 292 46.75 0.39 25.52
N GLU A 293 45.60 0.67 24.88
CA GLU A 293 45.37 0.15 23.52
C GLU A 293 44.65 1.15 22.61
N HIS A 294 45.41 1.92 21.80
CA HIS A 294 45.03 2.81 20.67
C HIS A 294 43.78 3.71 20.74
N HIS A 295 43.01 3.69 21.83
CA HIS A 295 41.70 4.30 21.99
C HIS A 295 41.72 5.48 22.95
N ARG A 296 42.89 6.16 23.10
CA ARG A 296 43.05 7.44 23.83
C ARG A 296 42.09 8.57 23.38
N ARG A 297 41.23 8.28 22.40
CA ARG A 297 40.40 9.23 21.67
C ARG A 297 38.90 9.06 21.91
N ILE A 298 38.44 8.07 22.68
CA ILE A 298 37.02 7.91 23.02
C ILE A 298 36.78 8.40 24.45
N LEU A 299 36.02 9.48 24.59
CA LEU A 299 35.67 10.04 25.90
C LEU A 299 34.55 9.21 26.52
N VAL A 300 34.85 8.59 27.66
CA VAL A 300 33.84 7.88 28.46
C VAL A 300 33.46 8.74 29.65
N THR A 301 32.33 9.43 29.49
CA THR A 301 31.80 10.38 30.46
C THR A 301 30.90 9.68 31.47
N GLU A 302 31.51 9.09 32.50
CA GLU A 302 30.77 8.78 33.73
C GLU A 302 31.56 9.07 35.01
N ARG A 303 32.89 8.97 34.99
CA ARG A 303 33.72 9.19 36.20
C ARG A 303 34.35 10.57 36.36
N HIS A 304 34.33 11.41 35.34
CA HIS A 304 35.18 12.60 35.31
C HIS A 304 34.49 13.89 35.80
N ILE A 305 33.32 13.80 36.44
CA ILE A 305 32.60 14.98 37.00
C ILE A 305 33.00 15.28 38.45
N HIS A 306 33.82 14.44 39.10
CA HIS A 306 34.24 14.63 40.50
C HIS A 306 35.68 15.20 40.69
N LYS A 307 36.44 15.50 39.62
CA LYS A 307 37.76 16.17 39.72
C LYS A 307 37.95 17.25 38.64
N PRO A 308 38.31 18.50 38.98
CA PRO A 308 38.37 19.62 38.03
C PRO A 308 39.56 19.64 37.05
N ASP A 309 40.60 18.82 37.20
CA ASP A 309 41.91 19.15 36.59
C ASP A 309 42.32 18.41 35.30
N TRP A 310 41.42 17.77 34.55
CA TRP A 310 41.84 16.89 33.41
C TRP A 310 41.15 17.12 32.05
N ILE A 311 40.53 18.29 31.82
CA ILE A 311 40.07 18.66 30.47
C ILE A 311 41.24 19.31 29.72
N ILE A 312 42.06 18.52 29.03
CA ILE A 312 43.03 19.04 28.06
C ILE A 312 42.28 19.38 26.77
N SER A 313 42.11 20.67 26.52
CA SER A 313 41.74 21.21 25.21
C SER A 313 42.95 21.11 24.26
N LEU A 314 42.81 20.38 23.14
CA LEU A 314 43.76 20.47 22.03
C LEU A 314 43.35 21.59 21.06
N PRO A 315 44.31 22.32 20.46
CA PRO A 315 44.03 23.48 19.63
C PRO A 315 43.45 23.08 18.26
N VAL A 316 42.44 23.81 17.83
CA VAL A 316 41.81 23.72 16.51
C VAL A 316 42.70 24.43 15.49
N ARG A 317 43.11 23.73 14.42
CA ARG A 317 43.73 24.33 13.23
C ARG A 317 42.63 24.68 12.23
N ASP A 318 42.49 25.97 11.93
CA ASP A 318 41.65 26.48 10.85
C ASP A 318 42.22 26.07 9.48
N SER A 319 41.33 25.66 8.57
CA SER A 319 41.63 25.56 7.13
C SER A 319 40.55 26.26 6.31
N THR A 320 41.06 27.26 5.60
CA THR A 320 40.61 28.11 4.51
C THR A 320 39.45 27.65 3.59
N ARG A 321 38.65 28.66 3.22
CA ARG A 321 37.62 28.70 2.16
C ARG A 321 38.24 28.54 0.77
N LEU A 322 37.58 27.79 -0.11
CA LEU A 322 37.73 27.85 -1.56
C LEU A 322 36.38 28.15 -2.22
N GLY A 323 36.36 29.16 -3.09
CA GLY A 323 35.20 29.65 -3.82
C GLY A 323 34.93 28.87 -5.11
N PHE A 324 33.68 28.92 -5.57
CA PHE A 324 33.19 28.38 -6.84
C PHE A 324 32.91 29.52 -7.84
N PRO A 325 33.16 29.34 -9.15
CA PRO A 325 32.78 30.32 -10.16
C PRO A 325 31.41 30.02 -10.79
N HIS A 326 30.70 31.10 -11.12
CA HIS A 326 29.42 31.14 -11.83
C HIS A 326 29.61 30.98 -13.34
N ILE A 327 28.80 30.13 -13.98
CA ILE A 327 28.75 29.94 -15.44
C ILE A 327 27.64 30.81 -16.06
N ARG A 328 27.98 31.50 -17.15
CA ARG A 328 27.11 32.33 -18.02
C ARG A 328 26.09 31.48 -18.81
N HIS A 329 24.89 32.02 -18.99
CA HIS A 329 23.94 31.61 -20.03
C HIS A 329 24.14 32.45 -21.31
N SER A 330 24.01 31.80 -22.48
CA SER A 330 23.94 32.44 -23.79
C SER A 330 22.78 31.87 -24.62
N HIS A 331 22.38 32.68 -25.60
CA HIS A 331 21.13 32.78 -26.38
C HIS A 331 20.82 31.70 -27.44
N HIS A 332 19.57 31.76 -27.93
CA HIS A 332 19.05 31.67 -29.32
C HIS A 332 17.85 30.72 -29.44
N HIS A 333 16.84 30.85 -30.31
CA HIS A 333 16.36 31.87 -31.27
C HIS A 333 14.88 31.47 -31.57
N HIS A 334 13.99 32.42 -31.82
CA HIS A 334 12.63 32.16 -32.33
C HIS A 334 12.62 32.27 -33.87
N THR A 335 11.97 31.31 -34.55
CA THR A 335 11.58 31.42 -35.96
C THR A 335 10.07 31.19 -36.12
N ALA A 336 9.45 32.09 -36.87
CA ALA A 336 8.02 32.16 -37.15
C ALA A 336 7.62 31.27 -38.35
N VAL A 337 6.37 30.80 -38.34
CA VAL A 337 5.75 29.94 -39.37
C VAL A 337 4.70 30.75 -40.13
N GLN A 338 4.73 30.69 -41.47
CA GLN A 338 3.68 31.21 -42.36
C GLN A 338 2.60 30.14 -42.67
N PRO A 339 1.34 30.51 -42.98
CA PRO A 339 0.26 29.59 -43.28
C PRO A 339 0.06 29.35 -44.79
N HIS A 340 -0.27 28.11 -45.17
CA HIS A 340 -0.66 27.72 -46.53
C HIS A 340 -2.19 27.66 -46.72
N HIS A 341 -2.60 28.07 -47.93
CA HIS A 341 -3.96 28.11 -48.48
C HIS A 341 -4.66 26.73 -48.55
N LEU A 342 -5.96 26.72 -48.24
CA LEU A 342 -6.90 25.61 -48.46
C LEU A 342 -7.69 25.81 -49.76
N ARG A 343 -7.78 24.77 -50.61
CA ARG A 343 -8.78 24.63 -51.70
C ARG A 343 -9.94 23.73 -51.24
N PRO A 344 -11.19 23.98 -51.66
CA PRO A 344 -12.33 23.14 -51.29
C PRO A 344 -12.44 21.92 -52.20
N VAL A 345 -12.74 20.77 -51.60
CA VAL A 345 -13.04 19.49 -52.26
C VAL A 345 -14.55 19.31 -52.34
N ALA A 346 -15.05 19.01 -53.55
CA ALA A 346 -16.45 18.76 -53.84
C ALA A 346 -16.96 17.46 -53.18
N GLN A 347 -18.16 17.54 -52.59
CA GLN A 347 -18.76 16.51 -51.76
C GLN A 347 -19.67 15.59 -52.59
N GLN A 348 -19.18 14.41 -52.96
CA GLN A 348 -19.95 13.38 -53.65
C GLN A 348 -20.78 12.57 -52.63
N ARG A 349 -22.11 12.72 -52.66
CA ARG A 349 -23.06 11.90 -51.89
C ARG A 349 -23.21 10.53 -52.55
N ALA A 350 -22.42 9.54 -52.13
CA ALA A 350 -22.68 8.14 -52.45
C ALA A 350 -23.74 7.59 -51.48
N LEU A 351 -24.94 7.29 -51.99
CA LEU A 351 -25.96 6.49 -51.30
C LEU A 351 -25.46 5.03 -51.24
N CYS A 352 -25.32 4.43 -50.05
CA CYS A 352 -25.14 2.97 -49.95
C CYS A 352 -26.41 2.32 -50.55
N PRO A 353 -26.30 1.51 -51.62
CA PRO A 353 -27.48 0.93 -52.28
C PRO A 353 -28.20 -0.02 -51.32
N ALA A 354 -29.49 0.24 -51.10
CA ALA A 354 -30.36 -0.54 -50.21
C ALA A 354 -30.80 -1.90 -50.80
N ALA A 355 -30.10 -2.42 -51.82
CA ALA A 355 -30.50 -3.60 -52.55
C ALA A 355 -29.48 -4.73 -52.38
N TYR A 356 -29.97 -5.89 -51.94
CA TYR A 356 -29.30 -7.20 -51.91
C TYR A 356 -28.20 -7.44 -50.84
N MET A 357 -28.63 -7.93 -49.67
CA MET A 357 -27.80 -8.84 -48.86
C MET A 357 -28.59 -10.08 -48.40
N PRO A 358 -28.71 -11.12 -49.24
CA PRO A 358 -28.91 -12.48 -48.77
C PRO A 358 -27.53 -13.19 -48.67
N ASN A 359 -27.16 -13.60 -47.46
CA ASN A 359 -26.19 -14.67 -47.17
C ASN A 359 -24.68 -14.52 -47.47
N ARG A 360 -24.11 -13.32 -47.71
CA ARG A 360 -22.64 -13.15 -47.68
C ARG A 360 -22.14 -12.31 -46.50
N SER A 361 -21.36 -13.00 -45.65
CA SER A 361 -20.47 -12.47 -44.60
C SER A 361 -21.11 -11.63 -43.48
N LEU A 362 -21.85 -12.31 -42.60
CA LEU A 362 -22.21 -11.85 -41.25
C LEU A 362 -20.99 -11.73 -40.30
N LEU A 363 -19.78 -11.60 -40.87
CA LEU A 363 -18.50 -11.88 -40.23
C LEU A 363 -17.72 -10.60 -39.84
N HIS A 364 -18.18 -9.39 -40.17
CA HIS A 364 -17.31 -8.19 -40.10
C HIS A 364 -17.87 -6.93 -39.43
N GLY A 365 -19.13 -6.87 -38.95
CA GLY A 365 -19.75 -5.55 -38.67
C GLY A 365 -20.39 -5.27 -37.32
N ARG A 366 -20.39 -6.16 -36.31
CA ARG A 366 -21.24 -5.96 -35.11
C ARG A 366 -20.54 -5.88 -33.77
N VAL A 367 -19.22 -5.82 -33.75
CA VAL A 367 -18.47 -5.85 -32.49
C VAL A 367 -17.96 -4.46 -32.12
N THR A 368 -18.77 -3.71 -31.36
CA THR A 368 -18.22 -2.76 -30.38
C THR A 368 -19.22 -2.50 -29.24
N ILE A 369 -19.05 -3.22 -28.13
CA ILE A 369 -19.06 -2.79 -26.72
C ILE A 369 -20.04 -1.68 -26.29
N VAL A 370 -21.18 -2.08 -25.67
CA VAL A 370 -22.01 -1.43 -24.61
C VAL A 370 -22.31 0.06 -24.66
N LEU A 371 -21.29 0.91 -24.66
CA LEU A 371 -21.46 2.34 -24.90
C LEU A 371 -21.67 2.61 -26.40
N ILE A 372 -21.27 1.66 -27.24
CA ILE A 372 -21.28 1.73 -28.70
C ILE A 372 -22.29 0.76 -29.30
N GLY A 373 -22.57 -0.38 -28.65
CA GLY A 373 -23.54 -1.36 -29.14
C GLY A 373 -24.92 -0.75 -29.42
N PRO A 374 -25.47 0.05 -28.48
CA PRO A 374 -26.69 0.81 -28.73
C PRO A 374 -26.51 1.89 -29.81
N LEU A 375 -25.33 2.51 -29.90
CA LEU A 375 -25.04 3.55 -30.91
C LEU A 375 -24.99 3.01 -32.34
N GLY A 376 -24.71 1.72 -32.53
CA GLY A 376 -24.77 1.04 -33.82
C GLY A 376 -26.22 0.80 -34.30
N HIS A 377 -27.20 0.90 -33.40
CA HIS A 377 -28.62 0.81 -33.72
C HIS A 377 -29.29 2.18 -33.92
N LEU A 378 -28.57 3.28 -33.66
CA LEU A 378 -29.10 4.62 -33.86
C LEU A 378 -29.09 5.01 -35.35
N PRO A 379 -30.12 5.73 -35.84
CA PRO A 379 -30.15 6.20 -37.22
C PRO A 379 -28.95 7.10 -37.51
N TYR A 380 -28.50 7.11 -38.77
CA TYR A 380 -27.31 7.85 -39.20
C TYR A 380 -27.59 9.36 -39.27
N THR A 381 -27.65 10.00 -38.10
CA THR A 381 -27.76 11.46 -37.97
C THR A 381 -26.36 12.05 -37.70
N PRO A 382 -26.09 13.31 -38.08
CA PRO A 382 -24.82 13.97 -37.76
C PRO A 382 -24.47 13.92 -36.26
N VAL A 383 -25.49 13.99 -35.40
CA VAL A 383 -25.36 13.87 -33.95
C VAL A 383 -24.93 12.46 -33.56
N ASN A 384 -25.58 11.43 -34.08
CA ASN A 384 -25.23 10.03 -33.75
C ASN A 384 -23.86 9.64 -34.29
N THR A 385 -23.47 10.15 -35.46
CA THR A 385 -22.11 9.99 -36.01
C THR A 385 -21.07 10.66 -35.11
N PHE A 386 -21.34 11.88 -34.64
CA PHE A 386 -20.47 12.58 -33.69
C PHE A 386 -20.33 11.81 -32.38
N ILE A 387 -21.44 11.35 -31.79
CA ILE A 387 -21.44 10.55 -30.55
C ILE A 387 -20.65 9.25 -30.77
N ASN A 388 -20.84 8.57 -31.90
CA ASN A 388 -20.10 7.37 -32.27
C ASN A 388 -18.59 7.61 -32.40
N ILE A 389 -18.17 8.69 -33.04
CA ILE A 389 -16.74 9.03 -33.17
C ILE A 389 -16.17 9.38 -31.79
N PHE A 390 -16.86 10.22 -31.02
CA PHE A 390 -16.41 10.68 -29.72
C PHE A 390 -16.30 9.54 -28.70
N ILE A 391 -17.38 8.81 -28.46
CA ILE A 391 -17.40 7.69 -27.52
C ILE A 391 -16.57 6.52 -28.05
N GLY A 392 -16.61 6.31 -29.35
CA GLY A 392 -16.02 5.14 -29.97
C GLY A 392 -14.51 5.16 -30.15
N ILE A 393 -13.99 6.31 -30.56
CA ILE A 393 -12.57 6.48 -30.88
C ILE A 393 -11.91 7.29 -29.77
N SER A 394 -12.44 8.46 -29.43
CA SER A 394 -11.78 9.38 -28.48
C SER A 394 -11.77 8.83 -27.05
N VAL A 395 -12.89 8.31 -26.54
CA VAL A 395 -12.93 7.74 -25.19
C VAL A 395 -12.11 6.45 -25.10
N LEU A 396 -12.21 5.55 -26.08
CA LEU A 396 -11.43 4.30 -26.07
C LEU A 396 -9.92 4.57 -26.13
N THR A 397 -9.49 5.50 -26.99
CA THR A 397 -8.08 5.90 -27.06
C THR A 397 -7.61 6.59 -25.78
N TRP A 398 -8.46 7.42 -25.16
CA TRP A 398 -8.17 8.01 -23.86
C TRP A 398 -8.03 6.95 -22.75
N ILE A 399 -8.93 5.97 -22.66
CA ILE A 399 -8.86 4.87 -21.68
C ILE A 399 -7.56 4.08 -21.87
N ASN A 400 -7.24 3.69 -23.10
CA ASN A 400 -6.02 2.94 -23.39
C ASN A 400 -4.77 3.74 -23.00
N SER A 401 -4.71 5.03 -23.34
CA SER A 401 -3.63 5.91 -22.88
C SER A 401 -3.60 6.02 -21.36
N ALA A 402 -4.74 6.20 -20.69
CA ALA A 402 -4.84 6.31 -19.24
C ALA A 402 -4.26 5.07 -18.54
N VAL A 403 -4.53 3.87 -19.06
CA VAL A 403 -3.96 2.64 -18.49
C VAL A 403 -2.45 2.55 -18.68
N ILE A 404 -1.92 2.95 -19.84
CA ILE A 404 -0.46 3.00 -20.06
C ILE A 404 0.20 4.00 -19.10
N PHE A 405 -0.39 5.19 -18.93
CA PHE A 405 0.10 6.21 -17.99
C PHE A 405 -0.04 5.77 -16.53
N ALA A 406 -1.10 5.05 -16.15
CA ALA A 406 -1.26 4.48 -14.82
C ALA A 406 -0.14 3.47 -14.53
N ASN A 407 0.12 2.56 -15.46
CA ASN A 407 1.21 1.59 -15.36
C ASN A 407 2.57 2.30 -15.25
N PHE A 408 2.76 3.38 -16.01
CA PHE A 408 3.99 4.17 -15.96
C PHE A 408 4.16 4.84 -14.60
N ALA A 409 3.12 5.51 -14.09
CA ALA A 409 3.14 6.15 -12.78
C ALA A 409 3.41 5.14 -11.66
N ILE A 410 2.77 3.96 -11.68
CA ILE A 410 3.01 2.88 -10.71
C ILE A 410 4.46 2.38 -10.80
N SER A 411 5.00 2.24 -12.01
CA SER A 411 6.37 1.79 -12.22
C SER A 411 7.39 2.78 -11.65
N VAL A 412 7.22 4.07 -11.95
CA VAL A 412 8.09 5.15 -11.45
C VAL A 412 7.97 5.27 -9.93
N ASP A 413 6.76 5.24 -9.38
CA ASP A 413 6.53 5.30 -7.93
C ASP A 413 7.26 4.17 -7.20
N ARG A 414 7.15 2.94 -7.72
CA ARG A 414 7.86 1.77 -7.18
C ARG A 414 9.37 1.92 -7.30
N TRP A 415 9.86 2.39 -8.45
CA TRP A 415 11.29 2.62 -8.65
C TRP A 415 11.85 3.63 -7.64
N LEU A 416 11.20 4.80 -7.51
CA LEU A 416 11.61 5.83 -6.55
C LEU A 416 11.57 5.31 -5.11
N SER A 417 10.59 4.47 -4.76
CA SER A 417 10.47 3.87 -3.43
C SER A 417 11.63 2.93 -3.07
N VAL A 418 12.20 2.27 -4.08
CA VAL A 418 13.29 1.29 -3.91
C VAL A 418 14.66 1.96 -3.98
N GLU A 419 14.85 2.90 -4.91
CA GLU A 419 16.12 3.61 -5.08
C GLU A 419 16.38 4.61 -3.93
N PHE A 420 15.34 5.32 -3.48
CA PHE A 420 15.47 6.42 -2.53
C PHE A 420 14.68 6.20 -1.24
N VAL A 421 14.79 5.01 -0.62
CA VAL A 421 13.94 4.57 0.51
C VAL A 421 13.75 5.65 1.60
N VAL A 422 14.84 6.27 2.07
CA VAL A 422 14.78 7.26 3.16
C VAL A 422 14.10 8.56 2.71
N LYS A 423 14.59 9.16 1.61
CA LYS A 423 14.06 10.44 1.10
C LYS A 423 12.63 10.31 0.59
N TYR A 424 12.31 9.21 -0.08
CA TYR A 424 10.99 8.92 -0.59
C TYR A 424 9.99 8.77 0.57
N ARG A 425 10.31 7.99 1.63
CA ARG A 425 9.43 7.85 2.80
C ARG A 425 9.24 9.15 3.59
N ALA A 426 10.26 10.00 3.66
CA ALA A 426 10.16 11.29 4.36
C ALA A 426 9.32 12.32 3.59
N SER A 427 9.34 12.27 2.25
CA SER A 427 8.72 13.30 1.39
C SER A 427 7.32 12.94 0.89
N ILE A 428 7.07 11.65 0.65
CA ILE A 428 5.81 11.18 0.06
C ILE A 428 4.73 11.03 1.14
N THR A 429 3.65 11.78 0.99
CA THR A 429 2.43 11.56 1.77
C THR A 429 1.40 10.85 0.91
N HIS A 430 0.49 10.10 1.53
CA HIS A 430 -0.58 9.42 0.80
C HIS A 430 -1.40 10.38 -0.07
N ARG A 431 -1.61 11.63 0.37
CA ARG A 431 -2.33 12.65 -0.41
C ARG A 431 -1.52 13.09 -1.63
N LYS A 432 -0.21 13.30 -1.47
CA LYS A 432 0.68 13.68 -2.58
C LYS A 432 0.76 12.58 -3.63
N ALA A 433 0.95 11.32 -3.21
CA ALA A 433 0.99 10.18 -4.12
C ALA A 433 -0.33 10.01 -4.89
N LEU A 434 -1.47 10.17 -4.20
CA LEU A 434 -2.78 10.08 -4.84
C LEU A 434 -3.00 11.21 -5.87
N VAL A 435 -2.69 12.45 -5.50
CA VAL A 435 -2.85 13.61 -6.40
C VAL A 435 -1.91 13.49 -7.59
N ALA A 436 -0.64 13.15 -7.37
CA ALA A 436 0.32 12.92 -8.44
C ALA A 436 -0.15 11.80 -9.37
N GLY A 437 -0.58 10.66 -8.81
CA GLY A 437 -1.11 9.54 -9.59
C GLY A 437 -2.32 9.93 -10.45
N ILE A 438 -3.30 10.66 -9.89
CA ILE A 438 -4.48 11.13 -10.63
C ILE A 438 -4.10 12.13 -11.72
N LEU A 439 -3.27 13.13 -11.42
CA LEU A 439 -2.86 14.15 -12.37
C LEU A 439 -2.03 13.55 -13.52
N THR A 440 -1.10 12.64 -13.21
CA THR A 440 -0.31 11.95 -14.24
C THR A 440 -1.16 10.99 -15.05
N THR A 441 -2.08 10.25 -14.44
CA THR A 441 -2.89 9.24 -15.16
C THR A 441 -3.99 9.87 -16.01
N PHE A 442 -4.76 10.80 -15.45
CA PHE A 442 -5.93 11.36 -16.13
C PHE A 442 -5.63 12.72 -16.75
N GLY A 443 -4.85 13.56 -16.06
CA GLY A 443 -4.50 14.89 -16.56
C GLY A 443 -3.60 14.83 -17.80
N ALA A 444 -2.50 14.07 -17.73
CA ALA A 444 -1.60 13.95 -18.88
C ALA A 444 -2.29 13.31 -20.09
N THR A 445 -3.17 12.32 -19.87
CA THR A 445 -3.86 11.65 -20.97
C THR A 445 -4.95 12.49 -21.59
N LEU A 446 -5.62 13.33 -20.81
CA LEU A 446 -6.55 14.34 -21.33
C LEU A 446 -5.81 15.36 -22.20
N ILE A 447 -4.70 15.91 -21.69
CA ILE A 447 -3.86 16.90 -22.40
C ILE A 447 -3.34 16.33 -23.72
N LEU A 448 -2.99 15.03 -23.77
CA LEU A 448 -2.49 14.41 -25.00
C LEU A 448 -3.61 14.00 -25.98
N ASN A 449 -4.74 13.50 -25.49
CA ASN A 449 -5.80 12.96 -26.36
C ASN A 449 -6.77 14.03 -26.87
N VAL A 450 -7.12 15.05 -26.07
CA VAL A 450 -8.13 16.05 -26.46
C VAL A 450 -7.67 16.90 -27.65
N PRO A 451 -6.49 17.53 -27.64
CA PRO A 451 -6.04 18.36 -28.77
C PRO A 451 -5.91 17.55 -30.05
N GLY A 452 -5.34 16.34 -29.98
CA GLY A 452 -5.25 15.48 -31.16
C GLY A 452 -6.61 15.02 -31.68
N SER A 453 -7.57 14.74 -30.81
CA SER A 453 -8.94 14.42 -31.24
C SER A 453 -9.63 15.60 -31.93
N ILE A 454 -9.29 16.84 -31.57
CA ILE A 454 -9.80 18.05 -32.21
C ILE A 454 -9.12 18.29 -33.55
N VAL A 455 -7.78 18.26 -33.58
CA VAL A 455 -6.97 18.54 -34.78
C VAL A 455 -7.19 17.48 -35.85
N PHE A 456 -7.16 16.20 -35.46
CA PHE A 456 -7.30 15.07 -36.38
C PHE A 456 -8.74 14.58 -36.51
N ARG A 457 -9.74 15.40 -36.14
CA ARG A 457 -11.15 15.04 -36.26
C ARG A 457 -11.53 14.65 -37.69
N ASN A 458 -10.97 15.34 -38.68
CA ASN A 458 -11.22 15.07 -40.09
C ASN A 458 -10.63 13.75 -40.55
N ASN A 459 -9.60 13.23 -39.85
CA ASN A 459 -8.99 11.94 -40.15
C ASN A 459 -9.74 10.78 -39.48
N GLN A 460 -10.80 11.05 -38.70
CA GLN A 460 -11.61 10.02 -38.07
C GLN A 460 -12.85 9.78 -38.92
N HIS A 461 -12.87 8.67 -39.67
CA HIS A 461 -14.02 8.30 -40.47
C HIS A 461 -14.70 7.06 -39.89
N PHE A 462 -16.03 7.14 -39.81
CA PHE A 462 -16.88 6.00 -39.52
C PHE A 462 -17.45 5.52 -40.84
N GLU A 463 -17.11 4.30 -41.26
CA GLU A 463 -17.73 3.68 -42.42
C GLU A 463 -19.05 3.03 -41.99
N PRO A 464 -20.21 3.58 -42.40
CA PRO A 464 -21.52 3.09 -41.96
C PRO A 464 -21.74 1.62 -42.35
N CYS A 465 -21.27 1.26 -43.54
CA CYS A 465 -21.62 -0.01 -44.19
C CYS A 465 -20.66 -1.15 -43.73
N ALA A 466 -19.46 -0.85 -43.24
CA ALA A 466 -18.57 -1.82 -42.61
C ALA A 466 -18.73 -1.89 -41.08
N GLY A 467 -19.32 -0.87 -40.45
CA GLY A 467 -19.29 -0.70 -38.99
C GLY A 467 -17.87 -0.51 -38.45
N LEU A 468 -16.87 -0.40 -39.33
CA LEU A 468 -15.48 -0.23 -38.99
C LEU A 468 -15.21 1.24 -38.72
N ARG A 469 -14.54 1.49 -37.60
CA ARG A 469 -13.97 2.79 -37.26
C ARG A 469 -12.52 2.76 -37.71
N THR A 470 -12.26 3.41 -38.83
CA THR A 470 -10.90 3.54 -39.34
C THR A 470 -10.46 4.98 -39.15
N ASN A 471 -9.32 5.16 -38.50
CA ASN A 471 -8.57 6.39 -38.72
C ASN A 471 -8.12 6.36 -40.19
N ALA A 472 -8.41 7.42 -40.92
CA ALA A 472 -8.08 7.58 -42.33
C ALA A 472 -6.57 7.44 -42.56
N LEU A 473 -6.21 7.19 -43.82
CA LEU A 473 -5.00 6.50 -44.26
C LEU A 473 -3.66 6.93 -43.63
N PRO A 474 -2.64 6.03 -43.63
CA PRO A 474 -1.29 6.21 -43.07
C PRO A 474 -0.38 7.26 -43.75
N GLY A 475 -0.93 8.37 -44.24
CA GLY A 475 -0.18 9.42 -44.94
C GLY A 475 0.25 10.59 -44.07
N ASP A 476 -0.49 10.90 -43.01
CA ASP A 476 -0.20 12.05 -42.15
C ASP A 476 0.82 11.68 -41.07
N VAL A 477 2.06 12.12 -41.29
CA VAL A 477 3.18 11.93 -40.35
C VAL A 477 2.86 12.54 -38.98
N VAL A 478 2.13 13.65 -38.94
CA VAL A 478 1.79 14.33 -37.68
C VAL A 478 0.80 13.49 -36.87
N PHE A 479 -0.18 12.86 -37.53
CA PHE A 479 -1.08 11.91 -36.89
C PHE A 479 -0.33 10.70 -36.31
N LEU A 480 0.63 10.17 -37.05
CA LEU A 480 1.46 9.05 -36.58
C LEU A 480 2.33 9.43 -35.37
N ILE A 481 2.91 10.63 -35.38
CA ILE A 481 3.65 11.17 -34.24
C ILE A 481 2.73 11.29 -33.03
N TRP A 482 1.54 11.88 -33.18
CA TRP A 482 0.56 12.00 -32.10
C TRP A 482 0.18 10.64 -31.51
N LEU A 483 -0.07 9.65 -32.36
CA LEU A 483 -0.38 8.28 -31.95
C LEU A 483 0.80 7.62 -31.21
N THR A 484 2.04 7.93 -31.62
CA THR A 484 3.28 7.41 -31.03
C THR A 484 3.59 8.03 -29.67
N VAL A 485 3.30 9.32 -29.50
CA VAL A 485 3.55 10.06 -28.25
C VAL A 485 2.64 9.58 -27.13
N LYS A 486 1.38 9.22 -27.42
CA LYS A 486 0.41 8.86 -26.37
C LYS A 486 0.54 7.46 -25.77
N GLY A 487 1.45 6.63 -26.28
CA GLY A 487 1.59 5.24 -25.83
C GLY A 487 2.99 4.66 -26.05
N PRO A 488 3.41 4.42 -27.31
CA PRO A 488 4.67 3.71 -27.59
C PRO A 488 5.91 4.33 -26.95
N VAL A 489 5.99 5.66 -26.85
CA VAL A 489 7.09 6.36 -26.17
C VAL A 489 7.22 5.96 -24.69
N LEU A 490 6.12 5.58 -24.04
CA LEU A 490 6.15 5.16 -22.63
C LEU A 490 6.62 3.71 -22.45
N PHE A 491 6.59 2.86 -23.48
CA PHE A 491 6.96 1.46 -23.34
C PHE A 491 8.45 1.24 -23.00
N PRO A 492 9.41 1.92 -23.67
CA PRO A 492 10.81 1.87 -23.25
C PRO A 492 11.00 2.38 -21.81
N LEU A 493 10.32 3.47 -21.43
CA LEU A 493 10.43 4.04 -20.07
C LEU A 493 9.85 3.10 -19.00
N LEU A 494 8.73 2.45 -19.30
CA LEU A 494 8.13 1.39 -18.49
C LEU A 494 9.10 0.22 -18.31
N PHE A 495 9.71 -0.24 -19.40
CA PHE A 495 10.67 -1.34 -19.37
C PHE A 495 11.92 -0.97 -18.56
N LEU A 496 12.49 0.22 -18.79
CA LEU A 496 13.70 0.69 -18.09
C LEU A 496 13.47 0.86 -16.59
N SER A 497 12.32 1.41 -16.19
CA SER A 497 11.98 1.55 -14.77
C SER A 497 11.82 0.19 -14.08
N GLN A 498 11.16 -0.78 -14.73
CA GLN A 498 11.04 -2.14 -14.20
C GLN A 498 12.38 -2.89 -14.17
N LEU A 499 13.19 -2.76 -15.22
CA LEU A 499 14.54 -3.33 -15.30
C LEU A 499 15.42 -2.79 -14.15
N ARG A 500 15.34 -1.49 -13.87
CA ARG A 500 16.07 -0.88 -12.75
C ARG A 500 15.64 -1.43 -11.40
N ILE A 501 14.33 -1.58 -11.17
CA ILE A 501 13.81 -2.22 -9.94
C ILE A 501 14.36 -3.65 -9.81
N MET A 502 14.38 -4.41 -10.90
CA MET A 502 14.91 -5.78 -10.92
C MET A 502 16.39 -5.81 -10.54
N ILE A 503 17.21 -4.93 -11.13
CA ILE A 503 18.64 -4.83 -10.83
C ILE A 503 18.86 -4.54 -9.34
N VAL A 504 18.10 -3.60 -8.76
CA VAL A 504 18.22 -3.29 -7.32
C VAL A 504 17.78 -4.48 -6.46
N ALA A 505 16.67 -5.15 -6.81
CA ALA A 505 16.19 -6.33 -6.10
C ALA A 505 17.20 -7.49 -6.14
N VAL A 506 17.80 -7.76 -7.30
CA VAL A 506 18.84 -8.78 -7.47
C VAL A 506 20.08 -8.42 -6.67
N ARG A 507 20.53 -7.16 -6.69
CA ARG A 507 21.66 -6.70 -5.87
C ARG A 507 21.41 -6.90 -4.37
N LEU A 508 20.22 -6.55 -3.88
CA LEU A 508 19.85 -6.76 -2.48
C LEU A 508 19.79 -8.25 -2.12
N LYS A 509 19.25 -9.09 -3.00
CA LYS A 509 19.20 -10.54 -2.81
C LYS A 509 20.59 -11.16 -2.81
N LEU A 510 21.46 -10.75 -3.71
CA LEU A 510 22.85 -11.20 -3.79
C LEU A 510 23.66 -10.76 -2.57
N GLN A 511 23.45 -9.53 -2.10
CA GLN A 511 24.05 -9.06 -0.84
C GLN A 511 23.56 -9.87 0.37
N ALA A 512 22.26 -10.15 0.44
CA ALA A 512 21.70 -11.00 1.50
C ALA A 512 22.26 -12.43 1.44
N TYR A 513 22.40 -12.99 0.24
CA TYR A 513 23.01 -14.30 0.02
C TYR A 513 24.48 -14.34 0.46
N ARG A 514 25.29 -13.36 0.03
CA ARG A 514 26.69 -13.23 0.45
C ARG A 514 26.83 -13.05 1.97
N ARG A 515 25.91 -12.30 2.61
CA ARG A 515 25.87 -12.18 4.07
C ARG A 515 25.56 -13.51 4.73
N ARG A 516 24.61 -14.30 4.21
CA ARG A 516 24.31 -15.64 4.74
C ARG A 516 25.51 -16.57 4.68
N HIS A 517 26.20 -16.65 3.54
CA HIS A 517 27.42 -17.47 3.45
C HIS A 517 28.55 -17.01 4.36
N ARG A 518 28.69 -15.70 4.61
CA ARG A 518 29.65 -15.22 5.62
C ARG A 518 29.24 -15.55 7.06
N LEU A 519 27.96 -15.78 7.31
CA LEU A 519 27.39 -16.06 8.63
C LEU A 519 27.22 -17.57 8.91
N GLU A 520 27.48 -18.45 7.95
CA GLU A 520 27.53 -19.92 8.19
C GLU A 520 28.69 -20.34 9.11
N VAL A 521 29.55 -19.40 9.51
CA VAL A 521 30.55 -19.58 10.58
C VAL A 521 30.00 -19.26 11.98
N LEU A 522 28.74 -18.80 12.10
CA LEU A 522 28.10 -18.54 13.40
C LEU A 522 27.20 -19.69 13.83
N PRO A 523 27.18 -20.02 15.14
CA PRO A 523 26.53 -21.22 15.67
C PRO A 523 25.03 -21.25 15.39
N ALA A 524 24.55 -22.45 15.08
CA ALA A 524 23.17 -22.78 14.77
C ALA A 524 22.21 -22.31 15.87
N GLY A 525 21.36 -21.31 15.58
CA GLY A 525 20.35 -20.87 16.55
C GLY A 525 19.47 -19.70 16.15
N GLN A 526 19.81 -18.92 15.12
CA GLN A 526 18.96 -17.81 14.67
C GLN A 526 18.49 -18.03 13.23
N ALA A 527 17.22 -18.39 13.08
CA ALA A 527 16.56 -18.45 11.78
C ALA A 527 16.61 -17.05 11.13
N PRO A 528 17.16 -16.91 9.92
CA PRO A 528 17.34 -15.60 9.30
C PRO A 528 16.00 -15.00 8.86
N PRO A 529 15.93 -13.66 8.68
CA PRO A 529 14.73 -12.93 8.26
C PRO A 529 14.39 -13.26 6.80
N CYS A 530 13.78 -14.42 6.57
CA CYS A 530 13.37 -14.87 5.24
C CYS A 530 12.03 -14.26 4.80
N GLU A 531 11.21 -13.83 5.76
CA GLU A 531 9.84 -13.38 5.53
C GLU A 531 9.77 -12.05 4.74
N ILE A 532 10.70 -11.13 4.98
CA ILE A 532 10.73 -9.83 4.29
C ILE A 532 11.01 -10.01 2.79
N LEU A 533 11.89 -10.93 2.42
CA LEU A 533 12.29 -11.13 1.03
C LEU A 533 11.15 -11.71 0.17
N VAL A 534 10.32 -12.58 0.77
CA VAL A 534 9.14 -13.18 0.10
C VAL A 534 8.11 -12.10 -0.26
N ILE A 535 7.88 -11.14 0.64
CA ILE A 535 6.92 -10.05 0.42
C ILE A 535 7.37 -9.16 -0.75
N TYR A 536 8.65 -8.79 -0.79
CA TYR A 536 9.20 -7.98 -1.88
C TYR A 536 9.12 -8.70 -3.24
N TRP A 537 9.45 -9.99 -3.27
CA TRP A 537 9.45 -10.75 -4.51
C TRP A 537 8.03 -10.93 -5.09
N GLY A 538 7.04 -11.19 -4.23
CA GLY A 538 5.64 -11.29 -4.65
C GLY A 538 5.13 -10.00 -5.30
N SER A 539 5.41 -8.84 -4.67
CA SER A 539 5.01 -7.54 -5.23
C SER A 539 5.74 -7.20 -6.53
N PHE A 540 7.02 -7.59 -6.65
CA PHE A 540 7.81 -7.36 -7.85
C PHE A 540 7.32 -8.18 -9.05
N MET A 541 7.11 -9.49 -8.87
CA MET A 541 6.60 -10.38 -9.92
C MET A 541 5.23 -9.92 -10.43
N CYS A 542 4.35 -9.47 -9.53
CA CYS A 542 3.08 -8.86 -9.89
C CYS A 542 3.26 -7.62 -10.79
N SER A 543 4.19 -6.73 -10.46
CA SER A 543 4.50 -5.53 -11.27
C SER A 543 4.92 -5.90 -12.68
N MET A 544 5.89 -6.80 -12.78
CA MET A 544 6.47 -7.23 -14.05
C MET A 544 5.42 -7.89 -14.92
N THR A 545 4.59 -8.76 -14.35
CA THR A 545 3.53 -9.45 -15.08
C THR A 545 2.54 -8.44 -15.69
N ILE A 546 2.18 -7.38 -14.96
CA ILE A 546 1.29 -6.31 -15.49
C ILE A 546 1.97 -5.58 -16.65
N VAL A 547 3.25 -5.22 -16.52
CA VAL A 547 3.98 -4.50 -17.58
C VAL A 547 4.16 -5.37 -18.83
N PHE A 548 4.55 -6.64 -18.67
CA PHE A 548 4.65 -7.58 -19.80
C PHE A 548 3.30 -7.79 -20.47
N SER A 549 2.23 -7.98 -19.69
CA SER A 549 0.89 -8.14 -20.25
C SER A 549 0.46 -6.90 -21.03
N THR A 550 0.80 -5.70 -20.53
CA THR A 550 0.55 -4.43 -21.22
C THR A 550 1.30 -4.36 -22.55
N LEU A 551 2.59 -4.72 -22.56
CA LEU A 551 3.41 -4.73 -23.79
C LEU A 551 2.84 -5.72 -24.82
N ILE A 552 2.61 -6.97 -24.43
CA ILE A 552 2.09 -8.03 -25.29
C ILE A 552 0.71 -7.66 -25.87
N SER A 553 -0.14 -7.02 -25.06
CA SER A 553 -1.49 -6.62 -25.46
C SER A 553 -1.50 -5.43 -26.44
N ASN A 554 -0.57 -4.47 -26.30
CA ASN A 554 -0.61 -3.23 -27.08
C ASN A 554 0.31 -3.23 -28.30
N ILE A 555 1.45 -3.92 -28.27
CA ILE A 555 2.41 -3.94 -29.39
C ILE A 555 1.75 -4.37 -30.71
N PRO A 556 0.94 -5.45 -30.77
CA PRO A 556 0.27 -5.85 -32.00
C PRO A 556 -0.60 -4.74 -32.60
N ASN A 557 -1.34 -4.00 -31.77
CA ASN A 557 -2.15 -2.87 -32.21
C ASN A 557 -1.29 -1.80 -32.90
N TYR A 558 -0.18 -1.42 -32.28
CA TYR A 558 0.71 -0.40 -32.85
C TYR A 558 1.38 -0.86 -34.15
N ILE A 559 1.82 -2.12 -34.21
CA ILE A 559 2.38 -2.70 -35.44
C ILE A 559 1.32 -2.65 -36.56
N MET A 560 0.08 -3.07 -36.29
CA MET A 560 -0.98 -3.08 -37.29
C MET A 560 -1.40 -1.68 -37.76
N ILE A 561 -1.15 -0.64 -36.96
CA ILE A 561 -1.37 0.75 -37.37
C ILE A 561 -0.22 1.26 -38.25
N ILE A 562 1.02 0.84 -37.99
CA ILE A 562 2.21 1.26 -38.74
C ILE A 562 2.30 0.51 -40.10
N VAL A 563 1.97 -0.78 -40.13
CA VAL A 563 2.06 -1.60 -41.34
C VAL A 563 1.02 -1.15 -42.36
N LYS A 564 1.49 -0.48 -43.41
CA LYS A 564 0.69 -0.15 -44.60
C LYS A 564 0.16 -1.45 -45.22
N GLY A 565 -1.14 -1.50 -45.50
CA GLY A 565 -1.78 -2.67 -46.11
C GLY A 565 -2.22 -3.79 -45.16
N ALA A 566 -2.10 -3.62 -43.83
CA ALA A 566 -2.66 -4.60 -42.90
C ALA A 566 -4.17 -4.81 -43.14
N PRO A 567 -4.66 -6.07 -43.26
CA PRO A 567 -6.06 -6.33 -43.54
C PRO A 567 -6.96 -5.83 -42.40
N PRO A 568 -8.21 -5.42 -42.67
CA PRO A 568 -9.13 -4.90 -41.64
C PRO A 568 -9.30 -5.83 -40.43
N SER A 569 -9.33 -7.15 -40.67
CA SER A 569 -9.41 -8.17 -39.63
C SER A 569 -8.20 -8.17 -38.68
N ALA A 570 -6.98 -7.96 -39.21
CA ALA A 570 -5.77 -7.91 -38.40
C ALA A 570 -5.70 -6.62 -37.56
N ARG A 571 -6.14 -5.48 -38.12
CA ARG A 571 -6.27 -4.23 -37.35
C ARG A 571 -7.27 -4.37 -36.23
N LEU A 572 -8.41 -4.99 -36.52
CA LEU A 572 -9.45 -5.25 -35.53
C LEU A 572 -8.94 -6.19 -34.41
N ALA A 573 -8.23 -7.25 -34.76
CA ALA A 573 -7.57 -8.12 -33.79
C ALA A 573 -6.56 -7.36 -32.91
N GLY A 574 -5.76 -6.47 -33.50
CA GLY A 574 -4.86 -5.57 -32.77
C GLY A 574 -5.60 -4.71 -31.73
N VAL A 575 -6.73 -4.12 -32.12
CA VAL A 575 -7.57 -3.35 -31.18
C VAL A 575 -8.10 -4.24 -30.05
N TYR A 576 -8.58 -5.45 -30.33
CA TYR A 576 -9.05 -6.37 -29.28
C TYR A 576 -7.94 -6.82 -28.34
N MET A 577 -6.72 -7.01 -28.83
CA MET A 577 -5.58 -7.34 -27.98
C MET A 577 -5.37 -6.25 -26.93
N THR A 578 -5.65 -4.98 -27.22
CA THR A 578 -5.54 -3.90 -26.22
C THR A 578 -6.57 -4.02 -25.10
N LEU A 579 -7.69 -4.74 -25.30
CA LEU A 579 -8.69 -4.97 -24.25
C LEU A 579 -8.26 -6.06 -23.27
N VAL A 580 -7.43 -7.01 -23.71
CA VAL A 580 -6.89 -8.08 -22.87
C VAL A 580 -6.16 -7.50 -21.66
N GLN A 581 -5.47 -6.36 -21.81
CA GLN A 581 -4.76 -5.68 -20.72
C GLN A 581 -5.68 -5.27 -19.56
N HIS A 582 -6.95 -4.92 -19.86
CA HIS A 582 -7.92 -4.47 -18.86
C HIS A 582 -8.46 -5.66 -18.07
N CYS A 583 -8.65 -6.79 -18.75
CA CYS A 583 -9.16 -8.02 -18.15
C CYS A 583 -8.11 -8.73 -17.28
N ILE A 584 -6.84 -8.68 -17.70
CA ILE A 584 -5.77 -9.47 -17.06
C ILE A 584 -5.29 -8.87 -15.74
N SER A 585 -5.37 -7.55 -15.58
CA SER A 585 -4.89 -6.85 -14.37
C SER A 585 -5.57 -7.38 -13.08
N PRO A 586 -6.92 -7.45 -13.01
CA PRO A 586 -7.68 -8.20 -12.01
C PRO A 586 -7.15 -9.61 -11.68
N VAL A 587 -6.90 -10.41 -12.71
CA VAL A 587 -6.46 -11.80 -12.60
C VAL A 587 -5.06 -11.87 -11.98
N ILE A 588 -4.16 -10.98 -12.41
CA ILE A 588 -2.80 -10.90 -11.86
C ILE A 588 -2.87 -10.55 -10.36
N TYR A 589 -3.71 -9.59 -9.94
CA TYR A 589 -3.86 -9.26 -8.52
C TYR A 589 -4.39 -10.45 -7.69
N LEU A 590 -5.33 -11.23 -8.23
CA LEU A 590 -5.82 -12.45 -7.60
C LEU A 590 -4.74 -13.51 -7.40
N LEU A 591 -3.90 -13.70 -8.42
CA LEU A 591 -2.83 -14.70 -8.42
C LEU A 591 -1.70 -14.33 -7.46
N PHE A 592 -1.23 -13.07 -7.49
CA PHE A 592 -0.02 -12.69 -6.75
C PHE A 592 -0.28 -12.06 -5.38
N TRP A 593 -1.51 -11.66 -5.04
CA TRP A 593 -1.77 -10.91 -3.80
C TRP A 593 -2.75 -11.65 -2.85
N PRO A 594 -2.25 -12.33 -1.80
CA PRO A 594 -3.09 -13.13 -0.90
C PRO A 594 -4.18 -12.31 -0.20
N LEU A 595 -3.86 -11.09 0.23
CA LEU A 595 -4.83 -10.19 0.88
C LEU A 595 -5.97 -9.81 -0.05
N TYR A 596 -5.65 -9.65 -1.33
CA TYR A 596 -6.61 -9.35 -2.38
C TYR A 596 -7.54 -10.55 -2.61
N ARG A 597 -6.97 -11.75 -2.73
CA ARG A 597 -7.73 -13.00 -2.83
C ARG A 597 -8.66 -13.22 -1.64
N GLN A 598 -8.19 -12.95 -0.42
CA GLN A 598 -9.03 -13.02 0.78
C GLN A 598 -10.18 -12.02 0.73
N ALA A 599 -9.94 -10.81 0.24
CA ALA A 599 -11.00 -9.82 0.06
C ALA A 599 -12.04 -10.32 -0.98
N VAL A 600 -11.60 -10.87 -2.11
CA VAL A 600 -12.45 -11.50 -3.14
C VAL A 600 -13.31 -12.61 -2.55
N ILE A 601 -12.70 -13.55 -1.81
CA ILE A 601 -13.43 -14.65 -1.19
C ILE A 601 -14.46 -14.12 -0.18
N ARG A 602 -14.14 -13.06 0.58
CA ARG A 602 -15.09 -12.44 1.51
C ARG A 602 -16.25 -11.76 0.78
N LEU A 603 -16.00 -11.11 -0.35
CA LEU A 603 -17.07 -10.54 -1.17
C LEU A 603 -17.99 -11.64 -1.68
N PHE A 604 -17.44 -12.71 -2.27
CA PHE A 604 -18.23 -13.84 -2.75
C PHE A 604 -19.08 -14.47 -1.65
N ARG A 605 -18.53 -14.61 -0.44
CA ARG A 605 -19.30 -15.10 0.72
C ARG A 605 -20.46 -14.17 1.08
N ARG A 606 -20.27 -12.84 0.99
CA ARG A 606 -21.34 -11.86 1.24
C ARG A 606 -22.41 -11.87 0.15
N VAL A 607 -22.00 -11.86 -1.11
CA VAL A 607 -22.94 -11.95 -2.25
C VAL A 607 -23.72 -13.24 -2.16
N ARG A 608 -23.06 -14.38 -1.89
CA ARG A 608 -23.73 -15.66 -1.68
C ARG A 608 -24.70 -15.63 -0.50
N ALA A 609 -24.39 -14.92 0.59
CA ALA A 609 -25.29 -14.76 1.72
C ALA A 609 -26.53 -13.91 1.35
N VAL A 610 -26.35 -12.81 0.60
CA VAL A 610 -27.44 -11.97 0.11
C VAL A 610 -28.32 -12.74 -0.88
N VAL A 611 -27.72 -13.40 -1.87
CA VAL A 611 -28.43 -14.23 -2.84
C VAL A 611 -29.20 -15.35 -2.14
N ARG A 612 -28.59 -16.03 -1.15
CA ARG A 612 -29.32 -17.03 -0.34
C ARG A 612 -30.46 -16.42 0.46
N ALA A 613 -30.32 -15.21 1.00
CA ALA A 613 -31.38 -14.54 1.74
C ALA A 613 -32.55 -14.12 0.85
N VAL A 614 -32.26 -13.68 -0.38
CA VAL A 614 -33.26 -13.32 -1.40
C VAL A 614 -33.95 -14.56 -1.98
N ILE A 615 -33.18 -15.62 -2.25
CA ILE A 615 -33.70 -16.86 -2.84
C ILE A 615 -34.43 -17.72 -1.81
N LYS A 616 -34.13 -17.62 -0.52
CA LYS A 616 -34.83 -18.43 0.50
C LYS A 616 -36.32 -18.12 0.38
N PRO A 617 -37.14 -19.04 -0.18
CA PRO A 617 -38.53 -18.75 -0.42
C PRO A 617 -39.13 -18.45 0.94
N ASN A 618 -39.92 -17.38 1.00
CA ASN A 618 -40.61 -16.94 2.19
C ASN A 618 -41.66 -18.01 2.52
N THR A 619 -41.20 -19.15 3.01
CA THR A 619 -41.97 -20.18 3.68
C THR A 619 -42.34 -19.56 5.01
N ARG A 620 -43.27 -18.59 4.94
CA ARG A 620 -44.20 -18.30 6.01
C ARG A 620 -44.89 -19.62 6.28
N VAL A 621 -44.30 -20.39 7.20
CA VAL A 621 -45.02 -21.46 7.89
C VAL A 621 -46.20 -20.76 8.52
N ASP A 622 -47.39 -21.06 8.00
CA ASP A 622 -48.64 -20.51 8.49
C ASP A 622 -48.73 -20.79 9.99
N PRO A 623 -48.71 -19.75 10.86
CA PRO A 623 -48.71 -19.94 12.31
C PRO A 623 -49.98 -20.65 12.80
N HIS A 624 -51.02 -20.79 11.97
CA HIS A 624 -52.23 -21.53 12.30
C HIS A 624 -52.12 -23.06 12.23
N SER A 625 -51.03 -23.62 11.68
CA SER A 625 -50.85 -25.08 11.62
C SER A 625 -50.21 -25.70 12.88
N ARG A 626 -49.80 -24.89 13.87
CA ARG A 626 -49.28 -25.39 15.16
C ARG A 626 -50.43 -25.77 16.09
N LYS A 627 -51.23 -26.77 15.67
CA LYS A 627 -52.21 -27.45 16.52
C LYS A 627 -51.46 -27.98 17.75
N ARG A 628 -51.86 -27.50 18.94
CA ARG A 628 -51.37 -27.92 20.25
C ARG A 628 -51.22 -29.45 20.30
N ARG A 629 -49.99 -29.96 20.26
CA ARG A 629 -49.70 -31.23 20.93
C ARG A 629 -49.66 -30.92 22.41
N GLN A 630 -50.78 -31.17 23.09
CA GLN A 630 -50.78 -31.28 24.55
C GLN A 630 -49.77 -32.36 24.95
N PRO A 631 -48.91 -32.11 25.95
CA PRO A 631 -48.11 -33.17 26.54
C PRO A 631 -49.07 -34.18 27.18
N GLN A 632 -49.08 -35.42 26.69
CA GLN A 632 -49.70 -36.54 27.39
C GLN A 632 -48.96 -36.72 28.72
N ILE A 633 -49.69 -36.52 29.81
CA ILE A 633 -49.25 -36.86 31.17
C ILE A 633 -49.27 -38.38 31.24
N PRO A 634 -48.15 -39.04 31.63
CA PRO A 634 -48.14 -40.48 31.79
C PRO A 634 -49.05 -40.87 32.97
N GLN A 635 -50.06 -41.70 32.70
CA GLN A 635 -50.86 -42.33 33.72
C GLN A 635 -50.00 -43.34 34.49
N ILE A 636 -50.01 -43.22 35.82
CA ILE A 636 -49.39 -44.14 36.76
C ILE A 636 -50.37 -45.31 36.98
N PRO A 637 -49.97 -46.58 36.80
CA PRO A 637 -50.80 -47.72 37.21
C PRO A 637 -50.78 -47.87 38.74
N GLY A 638 -51.96 -48.16 39.30
CA GLY A 638 -52.18 -48.40 40.73
C GLY A 638 -51.65 -49.73 41.24
#